data_AF-A0A1G5I7Q8-F1
#
_entry.id   AF-A0A1G5I7Q8-F1
#
_cell.length_a   1.000
_cell.length_b   1.000
_cell.length_c   1.000
_cell.angle_alpha   90.00
_cell.angle_beta   90.00
_cell.angle_gamma   90.00
#
_symmetry.space_group_name_H-M   'P 1'
#
loop_
_entity.id
_entity.type
_entity.pdbx_description
1 polymer ?
#
loop_
_entity_poly.entity_id
_entity_poly.type
_entity_poly.pdbx_seq_one_letter_code
_entity_poly.pdbx_strand_id
1 'polypeptide(L)'
;MKKTAIMITIAILALISVLIVAVAASKRAGTAPDADGSAAQMTDEAEAEPEEYDLDEEDVDVESAEPKSPDAAGSATQQSPDGEEAIQAEPEILTFVDVFGEEYQTQIIPEVPGSPYSPEGFVRYGDRIRYEDDVYHSRRGIDVSHHQGHIDWDRVKAAGYDFAFIRLGYRGYGQAGSLNLDKSFDTNIRNAHEAGLDVGVYIFSQAINEDEAAEEAGFVIKHLEGYSLELPVVYDPENILDAEARTDDVSGEQFTKNTMLFCKMIADAGYEPMIYSNMLWEAFQFDMTVVNEYPVWYADYEPLPQTPYDFSFWQYSNTGRVDGVSGEVDLNIQIYKKGTDPTSKGKEGEMTGTQIDEKIASMSIEEKIYQLFVVTPEVLTGGSHVTAAGEKTEASLKKAPVGGLIYFADNFVSPEQTKEMISKTQEYARDIEGMPLLMCVDEEGGSTARIARNSAFGVEKVGPMGDVVSAEEAYGCGDTIGAYLKDLGLNVDFAPVADVLTNSRNNVIGDRSFGSDPKIVTEYSKAYSDGLHDHGILSCYKHFPGHGATEADTHEGYAYTDKTYEELKQSELIPFAHAGADGADMIMVAHISLPNVIGDDTPCSLSKKMMTDILRNELKYDGIIITDAINMGAIADHYSDGEASAKAFAAGADMILMPTNLQEAYDGIYAAYEKGEITEERIDESLRRIIAAKLQ
;
A
#
# COMPACT_ATOMS: atom_id res chain seq x y z
N MET A 1 64.15 -22.80 -5.37
CA MET A 1 64.59 -22.03 -4.19
C MET A 1 63.50 -21.04 -3.80
N LYS A 2 62.41 -21.57 -3.21
CA LYS A 2 61.43 -20.81 -2.42
C LYS A 2 61.92 -20.91 -0.97
N LYS A 3 62.17 -19.78 -0.31
CA LYS A 3 62.26 -19.55 1.15
C LYS A 3 63.12 -18.32 1.47
N THR A 4 62.72 -17.12 1.05
CA THR A 4 63.15 -15.84 1.68
C THR A 4 62.23 -14.66 1.31
N ALA A 5 60.91 -14.84 1.35
CA ALA A 5 59.95 -13.73 1.08
C ALA A 5 58.69 -13.76 1.97
N ILE A 6 58.73 -14.49 3.10
CA ILE A 6 57.66 -14.52 4.10
C ILE A 6 58.34 -14.37 5.46
N MET A 7 58.77 -13.15 5.79
CA MET A 7 59.16 -12.75 7.15
C MET A 7 59.36 -11.22 7.29
N ILE A 8 58.59 -10.39 6.58
CA ILE A 8 58.63 -8.92 6.74
C ILE A 8 57.24 -8.24 6.81
N THR A 9 56.12 -8.97 6.68
CA THR A 9 54.77 -8.34 6.73
C THR A 9 54.07 -8.43 8.09
N ILE A 10 54.63 -9.11 9.10
CA ILE A 10 53.99 -9.31 10.42
C ILE A 10 54.44 -8.28 11.48
N ALA A 11 55.27 -7.30 11.14
CA ALA A 11 55.82 -6.34 12.12
C ALA A 11 55.32 -4.88 11.99
N ILE A 12 54.33 -4.58 11.13
CA ILE A 12 53.87 -3.19 10.89
C ILE A 12 52.42 -2.90 11.34
N LEU A 13 51.65 -3.88 11.82
CA LEU A 13 50.25 -3.66 12.26
C LEU A 13 50.01 -3.71 13.78
N ALA A 14 51.06 -3.81 14.60
CA ALA A 14 50.95 -3.84 16.07
C ALA A 14 51.34 -2.50 16.76
N LEU A 15 51.35 -1.37 16.03
CA LEU A 15 51.80 -0.06 16.56
C LEU A 15 50.86 1.11 16.22
N ILE A 16 49.62 0.84 15.83
CA ILE A 16 48.56 1.86 15.64
C ILE A 16 47.30 1.41 16.39
N SER A 17 47.40 1.31 17.72
CA SER A 17 46.24 1.12 18.61
C SER A 17 46.47 1.66 20.02
N VAL A 18 47.50 2.51 20.21
CA VAL A 18 47.81 3.15 21.52
C VAL A 18 47.72 4.68 21.48
N LEU A 19 47.31 5.28 20.36
CA LEU A 19 47.02 6.71 20.28
C LEU A 19 45.65 6.89 19.60
N ILE A 20 44.58 6.95 20.40
CA ILE A 20 43.31 7.70 20.24
C ILE A 20 42.39 7.25 21.41
N VAL A 21 42.85 7.42 22.65
CA VAL A 21 41.97 7.36 23.86
C VAL A 21 42.29 8.54 24.79
N ALA A 22 42.84 9.63 24.24
CA ALA A 22 43.31 10.76 25.06
C ALA A 22 42.98 12.13 24.48
N VAL A 23 41.77 12.32 23.94
CA VAL A 23 41.15 13.66 23.80
C VAL A 23 39.63 13.53 23.89
N ALA A 24 39.07 13.45 25.10
CA ALA A 24 37.70 13.92 25.42
C ALA A 24 37.39 13.69 26.91
N ALA A 25 38.25 14.19 27.80
CA ALA A 25 37.89 14.40 29.20
C ALA A 25 37.97 15.89 29.51
N SER A 26 36.88 16.62 29.28
CA SER A 26 36.60 17.92 29.91
C SER A 26 35.14 18.32 29.67
N LYS A 27 34.24 17.91 30.57
CA LYS A 27 33.36 18.83 31.30
C LYS A 27 32.37 18.09 32.22
N ARG A 28 32.35 18.61 33.45
CA ARG A 28 31.33 18.55 34.51
C ARG A 28 31.34 17.35 35.46
N ALA A 29 31.60 17.73 36.71
CA ALA A 29 31.52 16.95 37.93
C ALA A 29 30.09 16.98 38.52
N GLY A 30 29.74 15.95 39.30
CA GLY A 30 28.57 15.95 40.19
C GLY A 30 28.21 14.58 40.82
N THR A 31 28.93 14.20 41.89
CA THR A 31 28.47 13.48 43.12
C THR A 31 27.71 12.11 43.08
N ALA A 32 28.46 11.01 43.38
CA ALA A 32 28.32 9.93 44.41
C ALA A 32 26.96 9.26 44.80
N PRO A 33 26.94 8.09 45.49
CA PRO A 33 27.60 6.78 45.23
C PRO A 33 26.68 5.52 45.51
N ASP A 34 27.26 4.32 45.35
CA ASP A 34 27.05 3.04 46.09
C ASP A 34 26.36 1.80 45.45
N ALA A 35 26.87 0.64 45.92
CA ALA A 35 26.49 -0.79 45.81
C ALA A 35 27.02 -1.56 44.57
N ASP A 36 28.09 -2.36 44.67
CA ASP A 36 28.27 -3.68 45.34
C ASP A 36 27.54 -4.83 44.62
N GLY A 37 28.26 -5.91 44.32
CA GLY A 37 27.68 -7.15 43.78
C GLY A 37 28.52 -7.82 42.69
N SER A 38 29.23 -8.88 43.08
CA SER A 38 30.09 -9.75 42.27
C SER A 38 29.44 -10.35 41.01
N ALA A 39 30.13 -10.27 39.86
CA ALA A 39 29.89 -11.15 38.73
C ALA A 39 30.84 -12.36 38.81
N ALA A 40 30.26 -13.56 38.93
CA ALA A 40 30.96 -14.82 38.74
C ALA A 40 31.20 -15.03 37.24
N GLN A 41 32.42 -15.43 36.89
CA GLN A 41 32.78 -15.91 35.57
C GLN A 41 32.08 -17.24 35.30
N MET A 42 31.30 -17.32 34.23
CA MET A 42 31.00 -18.56 33.53
C MET A 42 31.61 -18.49 32.14
N THR A 43 32.19 -19.62 31.77
CA THR A 43 33.01 -19.88 30.59
C THR A 43 32.16 -20.03 29.35
N ASP A 44 32.53 -19.34 28.27
CA ASP A 44 32.05 -19.59 26.91
C ASP A 44 32.44 -21.01 26.47
N GLU A 45 31.45 -21.87 26.27
CA GLU A 45 31.49 -22.87 25.21
C GLU A 45 30.75 -22.26 24.02
N ALA A 46 31.45 -22.09 22.88
CA ALA A 46 30.85 -21.56 21.66
C ALA A 46 29.87 -22.60 21.10
N GLU A 47 28.57 -22.33 21.18
CA GLU A 47 27.49 -23.10 20.56
C GLU A 47 27.32 -22.63 19.10
N ALA A 48 27.12 -23.58 18.18
CA ALA A 48 27.06 -23.31 16.74
C ALA A 48 25.74 -22.62 16.37
N GLU A 49 25.83 -21.42 15.79
CA GLU A 49 24.71 -20.69 15.17
C GLU A 49 24.31 -21.38 13.84
N PRO A 50 23.05 -21.25 13.38
CA PRO A 50 22.67 -21.68 12.02
C PRO A 50 23.47 -20.87 10.98
N GLU A 51 24.25 -21.56 10.14
CA GLU A 51 24.75 -21.00 8.88
C GLU A 51 23.65 -21.24 7.83
N GLU A 52 22.93 -20.18 7.45
CA GLU A 52 22.15 -20.16 6.21
C GLU A 52 23.12 -20.00 5.04
N TYR A 53 23.01 -20.88 4.03
CA TYR A 53 23.87 -20.86 2.86
C TYR A 53 23.29 -19.94 1.79
N ASP A 54 24.04 -18.90 1.42
CA ASP A 54 23.87 -18.18 0.15
C ASP A 54 24.18 -19.13 -1.01
N LEU A 55 23.19 -19.38 -1.86
CA LEU A 55 23.31 -20.27 -3.02
C LEU A 55 23.93 -19.52 -4.22
N ASP A 56 25.26 -19.46 -4.27
CA ASP A 56 26.01 -19.04 -5.46
C ASP A 56 26.14 -20.22 -6.46
N GLU A 57 25.84 -19.95 -7.74
CA GLU A 57 26.03 -20.88 -8.86
C GLU A 57 27.52 -21.27 -9.05
N GLU A 58 27.86 -22.55 -8.85
CA GLU A 58 29.03 -23.16 -9.53
C GLU A 58 28.68 -24.51 -10.17
N ASP A 59 28.74 -24.53 -11.52
CA ASP A 59 28.62 -25.68 -12.41
C ASP A 59 29.56 -26.85 -12.01
N VAL A 60 28.99 -28.00 -11.62
CA VAL A 60 29.73 -29.29 -11.61
C VAL A 60 28.84 -30.47 -12.01
N ASP A 61 29.09 -31.01 -13.22
CA ASP A 61 28.62 -32.31 -13.71
C ASP A 61 28.99 -33.46 -12.76
N VAL A 62 28.01 -34.23 -12.24
CA VAL A 62 28.25 -35.58 -11.68
C VAL A 62 27.08 -36.56 -11.93
N GLU A 63 27.41 -37.74 -12.45
CA GLU A 63 26.53 -38.86 -12.81
C GLU A 63 25.82 -39.55 -11.60
N SER A 64 24.50 -39.71 -11.75
CA SER A 64 23.59 -40.80 -11.31
C SER A 64 23.90 -41.68 -10.08
N ALA A 65 22.97 -41.72 -9.12
CA ALA A 65 22.61 -42.92 -8.35
C ALA A 65 21.16 -42.83 -7.79
N GLU A 66 20.26 -43.73 -8.22
CA GLU A 66 18.90 -43.88 -7.68
C GLU A 66 18.89 -44.51 -6.25
N PRO A 67 17.99 -44.07 -5.34
CA PRO A 67 17.59 -44.87 -4.19
C PRO A 67 16.15 -45.41 -4.28
N LYS A 68 15.94 -46.54 -3.60
CA LYS A 68 14.79 -47.44 -3.68
C LYS A 68 13.66 -47.09 -2.71
N SER A 69 12.42 -47.21 -3.17
CA SER A 69 11.17 -47.17 -2.41
C SER A 69 11.01 -48.35 -1.42
N PRO A 70 10.44 -48.15 -0.21
CA PRO A 70 10.01 -49.23 0.66
C PRO A 70 8.53 -49.62 0.45
N ASP A 71 8.29 -50.93 0.39
CA ASP A 71 7.01 -51.60 0.15
C ASP A 71 5.96 -51.39 1.26
N ALA A 72 4.71 -51.17 0.85
CA ALA A 72 3.51 -51.18 1.69
C ALA A 72 3.07 -52.60 2.06
N ALA A 73 2.70 -52.82 3.33
CA ALA A 73 2.22 -54.09 3.84
C ALA A 73 0.73 -54.04 4.27
N GLY A 74 -0.11 -54.82 3.56
CA GLY A 74 -1.03 -55.78 4.19
C GLY A 74 -2.43 -55.32 4.60
N SER A 75 -3.41 -55.53 3.72
CA SER A 75 -4.86 -55.43 3.99
C SER A 75 -5.39 -56.53 4.93
N ALA A 76 -6.43 -56.20 5.72
CA ALA A 76 -7.41 -57.18 6.18
C ALA A 76 -8.84 -56.61 6.08
N THR A 77 -9.62 -57.20 5.18
CA THR A 77 -11.02 -56.91 4.85
C THR A 77 -12.01 -57.44 5.89
N GLN A 78 -13.05 -56.66 6.21
CA GLN A 78 -14.38 -57.17 6.57
C GLN A 78 -15.47 -56.38 5.81
N GLN A 79 -16.24 -57.08 4.99
CA GLN A 79 -17.40 -56.56 4.26
C GLN A 79 -18.64 -56.48 5.13
N SER A 80 -19.49 -55.48 4.88
CA SER A 80 -20.94 -55.53 5.03
C SER A 80 -21.61 -54.68 3.93
N PRO A 81 -22.82 -55.04 3.46
CA PRO A 81 -23.31 -54.60 2.14
C PRO A 81 -24.32 -53.44 2.20
N ASP A 82 -24.52 -52.85 1.03
CA ASP A 82 -25.53 -51.85 0.63
C ASP A 82 -25.18 -50.38 0.90
N GLY A 83 -24.66 -49.72 -0.14
CA GLY A 83 -24.52 -48.27 -0.26
C GLY A 83 -23.90 -47.92 -1.61
N GLU A 84 -24.50 -46.96 -2.31
CA GLU A 84 -24.19 -46.50 -3.67
C GLU A 84 -22.68 -46.45 -3.99
N GLU A 85 -22.28 -46.98 -5.16
CA GLU A 85 -20.93 -46.79 -5.71
C GLU A 85 -20.74 -45.30 -6.00
N ALA A 86 -20.18 -44.57 -5.03
CA ALA A 86 -19.57 -43.28 -5.26
C ALA A 86 -18.42 -43.50 -6.26
N ILE A 87 -18.52 -42.86 -7.43
CA ILE A 87 -17.40 -42.75 -8.35
C ILE A 87 -16.32 -41.96 -7.60
N GLN A 88 -15.35 -42.64 -7.00
CA GLN A 88 -14.14 -42.00 -6.48
C GLN A 88 -13.41 -41.42 -7.69
N ALA A 89 -13.39 -40.09 -7.80
CA ALA A 89 -12.52 -39.39 -8.73
C ALA A 89 -11.08 -39.89 -8.48
N GLU A 90 -10.31 -40.12 -9.54
CA GLU A 90 -8.90 -40.46 -9.37
C GLU A 90 -8.19 -39.29 -8.64
N PRO A 91 -7.28 -39.58 -7.71
CA PRO A 91 -6.59 -38.55 -6.94
C PRO A 91 -5.79 -37.66 -7.88
N GLU A 92 -5.95 -36.36 -7.74
CA GLU A 92 -5.19 -35.37 -8.51
C GLU A 92 -3.74 -35.37 -8.02
N ILE A 93 -2.79 -35.54 -8.94
CA ILE A 93 -1.36 -35.58 -8.66
C ILE A 93 -0.75 -34.22 -8.97
N LEU A 94 -0.08 -33.63 -7.99
CA LEU A 94 0.76 -32.44 -8.15
C LEU A 94 2.19 -32.87 -8.41
N THR A 95 2.84 -32.24 -9.39
CA THR A 95 4.29 -32.33 -9.61
C THR A 95 4.90 -30.98 -9.27
N PHE A 96 5.97 -30.99 -8.47
CA PHE A 96 6.61 -29.78 -7.97
C PHE A 96 8.12 -29.98 -7.86
N VAL A 97 8.91 -28.91 -7.95
CA VAL A 97 10.34 -28.89 -7.64
C VAL A 97 10.61 -28.28 -6.26
N ASP A 98 11.71 -28.68 -5.62
CA ASP A 98 12.25 -27.97 -4.45
C ASP A 98 13.21 -26.84 -4.86
N VAL A 99 13.81 -26.18 -3.86
CA VAL A 99 14.77 -25.07 -4.07
C VAL A 99 16.05 -25.47 -4.83
N PHE A 100 16.33 -26.77 -4.97
CA PHE A 100 17.46 -27.32 -5.74
C PHE A 100 17.04 -27.77 -7.15
N GLY A 101 15.76 -27.66 -7.49
CA GLY A 101 15.21 -28.12 -8.75
C GLY A 101 14.95 -29.63 -8.78
N GLU A 102 15.00 -30.34 -7.65
CA GLU A 102 14.65 -31.77 -7.60
C GLU A 102 13.13 -31.94 -7.71
N GLU A 103 12.67 -32.83 -8.59
CA GLU A 103 11.23 -33.04 -8.86
C GLU A 103 10.61 -34.08 -7.91
N TYR A 104 9.45 -33.74 -7.36
CA TYR A 104 8.64 -34.56 -6.47
C TYR A 104 7.20 -34.67 -6.98
N GLN A 105 6.49 -35.70 -6.50
CA GLN A 105 5.07 -35.88 -6.74
C GLN A 105 4.32 -36.16 -5.44
N THR A 106 3.16 -35.54 -5.29
CA THR A 106 2.25 -35.78 -4.16
C THR A 106 0.79 -35.76 -4.61
N GLN A 107 -0.11 -36.27 -3.77
CA GLN A 107 -1.56 -36.20 -4.00
C GLN A 107 -2.11 -34.91 -3.41
N ILE A 108 -2.94 -34.18 -4.16
CA ILE A 108 -3.68 -33.03 -3.63
C ILE A 108 -4.76 -33.55 -2.68
N ILE A 109 -4.87 -32.93 -1.49
CA ILE A 109 -5.84 -33.29 -0.45
C ILE A 109 -7.11 -32.46 -0.67
N PRO A 110 -8.21 -33.05 -1.19
CA PRO A 110 -9.39 -32.28 -1.61
C PRO A 110 -10.14 -31.59 -0.47
N GLU A 111 -9.95 -32.03 0.77
CA GLU A 111 -10.57 -31.45 1.96
C GLU A 111 -9.91 -30.14 2.41
N VAL A 112 -8.69 -29.86 1.96
CA VAL A 112 -7.95 -28.64 2.31
C VAL A 112 -8.35 -27.53 1.35
N PRO A 113 -8.66 -26.31 1.83
CA PRO A 113 -8.99 -25.19 0.96
C PRO A 113 -7.91 -24.93 -0.09
N GLY A 114 -8.32 -24.91 -1.36
CA GLY A 114 -7.44 -24.61 -2.47
C GLY A 114 -7.11 -23.12 -2.57
N SER A 115 -6.00 -22.79 -3.23
CA SER A 115 -5.61 -21.41 -3.50
C SER A 115 -6.70 -20.66 -4.25
N PRO A 116 -7.13 -19.47 -3.78
CA PRO A 116 -8.12 -18.65 -4.48
C PRO A 116 -7.50 -17.88 -5.66
N TYR A 117 -6.19 -17.96 -5.85
CA TYR A 117 -5.44 -17.11 -6.77
C TYR A 117 -5.36 -17.71 -8.17
N SER A 118 -5.58 -16.86 -9.17
CA SER A 118 -5.40 -17.20 -10.58
C SER A 118 -3.93 -16.99 -10.98
N PRO A 119 -3.31 -17.93 -11.71
CA PRO A 119 -1.94 -17.76 -12.22
C PRO A 119 -1.72 -16.45 -12.99
N GLU A 120 -2.75 -15.98 -13.70
CA GLU A 120 -2.70 -14.74 -14.47
C GLU A 120 -2.67 -13.47 -13.61
N GLY A 121 -3.08 -13.56 -12.34
CA GLY A 121 -3.03 -12.45 -11.38
C GLY A 121 -1.62 -12.12 -10.89
N PHE A 122 -0.67 -13.05 -11.02
CA PHE A 122 0.74 -12.81 -10.67
C PHE A 122 1.45 -12.05 -11.80
N VAL A 123 1.77 -10.79 -11.53
CA VAL A 123 2.43 -9.88 -12.49
C VAL A 123 3.84 -9.59 -12.03
N ARG A 124 4.83 -10.00 -12.84
CA ARG A 124 6.26 -9.73 -12.60
C ARG A 124 6.69 -8.44 -13.29
N TYR A 125 7.45 -7.60 -12.58
CA TYR A 125 8.02 -6.36 -13.09
C TYR A 125 9.45 -6.20 -12.56
N GLY A 126 10.44 -6.47 -13.42
CA GLY A 126 11.84 -6.60 -12.98
C GLY A 126 12.05 -7.84 -12.12
N ASP A 127 12.71 -7.66 -10.97
CA ASP A 127 12.91 -8.67 -9.92
C ASP A 127 11.72 -8.78 -8.96
N ARG A 128 10.69 -7.93 -9.09
CA ARG A 128 9.54 -7.85 -8.20
C ARG A 128 8.31 -8.56 -8.75
N ILE A 129 7.43 -8.96 -7.84
CA ILE A 129 6.12 -9.52 -8.13
C ILE A 129 5.04 -8.69 -7.42
N ARG A 130 3.85 -8.60 -8.04
CA ARG A 130 2.59 -8.27 -7.38
C ARG A 130 1.50 -9.26 -7.79
N TYR A 131 0.48 -9.41 -6.96
CA TYR A 131 -0.76 -10.06 -7.31
C TYR A 131 -1.87 -9.02 -7.51
N GLU A 132 -2.65 -9.14 -8.58
CA GLU A 132 -3.78 -8.26 -8.87
C GLU A 132 -4.86 -9.00 -9.67
N ASP A 133 -6.08 -9.07 -9.14
CA ASP A 133 -7.29 -9.52 -9.86
C ASP A 133 -8.54 -8.73 -9.42
N ASP A 134 -9.74 -9.15 -9.82
CA ASP A 134 -11.00 -8.46 -9.46
C ASP A 134 -11.30 -8.44 -7.94
N VAL A 135 -10.67 -9.32 -7.17
CA VAL A 135 -10.98 -9.60 -5.76
C VAL A 135 -9.81 -9.27 -4.83
N TYR A 136 -8.57 -9.50 -5.24
CA TYR A 136 -7.37 -9.38 -4.42
C TYR A 136 -6.33 -8.46 -5.06
N HIS A 137 -5.56 -7.80 -4.21
CA HIS A 137 -4.34 -7.08 -4.57
C HIS A 137 -3.23 -7.45 -3.57
N SER A 138 -1.99 -7.13 -3.88
CA SER A 138 -0.86 -7.38 -3.00
C SER A 138 -0.11 -6.14 -2.58
N ARG A 139 0.48 -6.17 -1.38
CA ARG A 139 1.48 -5.20 -0.92
C ARG A 139 2.83 -5.87 -0.70
N ARG A 140 3.91 -5.07 -0.69
CA ARG A 140 5.30 -5.58 -0.65
C ARG A 140 5.83 -5.64 0.77
N GLY A 141 6.64 -6.63 1.06
CA GLY A 141 7.39 -6.71 2.31
C GLY A 141 8.74 -7.38 2.15
N ILE A 142 9.49 -7.37 3.23
CA ILE A 142 10.75 -8.10 3.38
C ILE A 142 10.70 -8.94 4.65
N ASP A 143 11.61 -9.88 4.77
CA ASP A 143 11.93 -10.45 6.07
C ASP A 143 13.43 -10.43 6.34
N VAL A 144 13.76 -10.23 7.61
CA VAL A 144 15.11 -9.86 8.03
C VAL A 144 15.49 -10.43 9.38
N SER A 145 16.79 -10.59 9.57
CA SER A 145 17.41 -11.00 10.82
C SER A 145 18.71 -10.21 11.05
N HIS A 146 19.59 -10.69 11.94
CA HIS A 146 20.92 -10.10 12.07
C HIS A 146 21.81 -10.25 10.83
N HIS A 147 21.48 -11.13 9.88
CA HIS A 147 22.31 -11.37 8.68
C HIS A 147 22.38 -10.14 7.77
N GLN A 148 21.33 -9.32 7.71
CA GLN A 148 21.28 -8.08 6.94
C GLN A 148 22.08 -6.92 7.55
N GLY A 149 22.63 -7.09 8.76
CA GLY A 149 23.45 -6.07 9.42
C GLY A 149 22.67 -4.80 9.76
N HIS A 150 23.18 -3.64 9.34
CA HIS A 150 22.50 -2.36 9.54
C HIS A 150 21.55 -2.07 8.38
N ILE A 151 20.27 -1.86 8.72
CA ILE A 151 19.20 -1.52 7.79
C ILE A 151 18.80 -0.05 7.98
N ASP A 152 18.75 0.68 6.87
CA ASP A 152 18.17 2.03 6.77
C ASP A 152 16.69 1.90 6.42
N TRP A 153 15.86 1.82 7.46
CA TRP A 153 14.42 1.53 7.34
C TRP A 153 13.62 2.65 6.65
N ASP A 154 14.06 3.91 6.77
CA ASP A 154 13.44 5.02 6.05
C ASP A 154 13.60 4.84 4.53
N ARG A 155 14.77 4.35 4.09
CA ARG A 155 15.01 4.03 2.67
C ARG A 155 14.25 2.79 2.22
N VAL A 156 14.10 1.77 3.08
CA VAL A 156 13.25 0.61 2.80
C VAL A 156 11.81 1.05 2.59
N LYS A 157 11.27 1.91 3.47
CA LYS A 157 9.92 2.47 3.31
C LYS A 157 9.80 3.29 2.03
N ALA A 158 10.77 4.19 1.78
CA ALA A 158 10.81 5.02 0.58
C ALA A 158 10.95 4.20 -0.72
N ALA A 159 11.50 2.98 -0.65
CA ALA A 159 11.56 2.04 -1.77
C ALA A 159 10.23 1.31 -2.05
N GLY A 160 9.19 1.62 -1.28
CA GLY A 160 7.82 1.14 -1.48
C GLY A 160 7.50 -0.19 -0.78
N TYR A 161 8.20 -0.52 0.31
CA TYR A 161 7.91 -1.69 1.13
C TYR A 161 7.00 -1.32 2.31
N ASP A 162 5.94 -2.11 2.50
CA ASP A 162 4.85 -1.80 3.42
C ASP A 162 4.97 -2.51 4.75
N PHE A 163 5.60 -3.68 4.76
CA PHE A 163 5.73 -4.50 5.95
C PHE A 163 7.08 -5.22 6.06
N ALA A 164 7.39 -5.68 7.27
CA ALA A 164 8.53 -6.57 7.50
C ALA A 164 8.22 -7.68 8.51
N PHE A 165 8.68 -8.90 8.22
CA PHE A 165 8.82 -9.94 9.24
C PHE A 165 10.23 -9.91 9.83
N ILE A 166 10.32 -9.90 11.15
CA ILE A 166 11.61 -9.76 11.85
C ILE A 166 11.87 -11.01 12.66
N ARG A 167 13.03 -11.64 12.48
CA ARG A 167 13.40 -12.78 13.29
C ARG A 167 13.52 -12.32 14.74
N LEU A 168 12.64 -12.84 15.60
CA LEU A 168 12.70 -12.53 17.03
C LEU A 168 13.77 -13.37 17.69
N GLY A 169 13.82 -14.65 17.35
CA GLY A 169 14.77 -15.57 17.93
C GLY A 169 14.82 -16.88 17.17
N TYR A 170 15.63 -17.79 17.70
CA TYR A 170 15.81 -19.12 17.13
C TYR A 170 16.08 -20.14 18.22
N ARG A 171 15.71 -21.38 17.96
CA ARG A 171 16.24 -22.53 18.69
C ARG A 171 17.40 -23.13 17.91
N GLY A 172 18.56 -23.27 18.56
CA GLY A 172 19.74 -23.87 17.92
C GLY A 172 19.51 -25.34 17.54
N TYR A 173 20.02 -25.77 16.39
CA TYR A 173 19.90 -27.15 15.89
C TYR A 173 20.80 -28.16 16.63
N GLY A 174 21.80 -27.67 17.36
CA GLY A 174 22.68 -28.50 18.18
C GLY A 174 21.93 -29.25 19.28
N GLN A 175 22.56 -30.29 19.84
CA GLN A 175 21.94 -31.18 20.84
C GLN A 175 21.34 -30.48 22.07
N ALA A 176 21.86 -29.30 22.43
CA ALA A 176 21.36 -28.50 23.55
C ALA A 176 20.02 -27.81 23.26
N GLY A 177 19.69 -27.54 21.99
CA GLY A 177 18.44 -26.88 21.62
C GLY A 177 18.25 -25.52 22.29
N SER A 178 19.31 -24.70 22.41
CA SER A 178 19.25 -23.44 23.16
C SER A 178 18.38 -22.39 22.47
N LEU A 179 17.57 -21.67 23.25
CA LEU A 179 16.76 -20.55 22.77
C LEU A 179 17.55 -19.25 22.83
N ASN A 180 17.64 -18.58 21.69
CA ASN A 180 18.46 -17.39 21.51
C ASN A 180 17.62 -16.26 20.92
N LEU A 181 17.82 -15.04 21.42
CA LEU A 181 17.25 -13.83 20.82
C LEU A 181 18.11 -13.45 19.61
N ASP A 182 17.48 -13.07 18.49
CA ASP A 182 18.24 -12.54 17.36
C ASP A 182 18.89 -11.21 17.76
N LYS A 183 20.19 -11.06 17.43
CA LYS A 183 21.01 -9.92 17.86
C LYS A 183 20.49 -8.58 17.35
N SER A 184 19.74 -8.58 16.25
CA SER A 184 19.18 -7.38 15.63
C SER A 184 17.71 -7.16 15.94
N PHE A 185 17.02 -8.11 16.59
CA PHE A 185 15.58 -8.05 16.84
C PHE A 185 15.11 -6.69 17.38
N ASP A 186 15.61 -6.29 18.55
CA ASP A 186 15.19 -5.05 19.22
C ASP A 186 15.43 -3.80 18.37
N THR A 187 16.47 -3.80 17.53
CA THR A 187 16.79 -2.65 16.67
C THR A 187 15.91 -2.64 15.44
N ASN A 188 15.73 -3.79 14.79
CA ASN A 188 14.92 -3.92 13.59
C ASN A 188 13.45 -3.62 13.90
N ILE A 189 12.87 -4.18 14.96
CA ILE A 189 11.45 -3.98 15.30
C ILE A 189 11.13 -2.51 15.59
N ARG A 190 11.99 -1.83 16.36
CA ARG A 190 11.79 -0.40 16.66
C ARG A 190 11.95 0.46 15.42
N ASN A 191 13.01 0.24 14.63
CA ASN A 191 13.30 1.09 13.49
C ASN A 191 12.33 0.87 12.32
N ALA A 192 11.84 -0.36 12.12
CA ALA A 192 10.81 -0.65 11.14
C ALA A 192 9.48 0.04 11.49
N HIS A 193 9.05 -0.04 12.76
CA HIS A 193 7.89 0.72 13.24
C HIS A 193 8.09 2.24 13.13
N GLU A 194 9.26 2.76 13.51
CA GLU A 194 9.57 4.20 13.42
C GLU A 194 9.53 4.70 11.96
N ALA A 195 9.92 3.86 11.00
CA ALA A 195 9.82 4.14 9.56
C ALA A 195 8.40 3.94 8.99
N GLY A 196 7.44 3.46 9.78
CA GLY A 196 6.04 3.28 9.37
C GLY A 196 5.78 2.01 8.55
N LEU A 197 6.53 0.94 8.77
CA LEU A 197 6.20 -0.39 8.28
C LEU A 197 5.32 -1.14 9.29
N ASP A 198 4.38 -1.94 8.78
CA ASP A 198 3.67 -2.94 9.59
C ASP A 198 4.65 -4.07 9.94
N VAL A 199 4.66 -4.52 11.20
CA VAL A 199 5.66 -5.52 11.63
C VAL A 199 5.01 -6.81 12.11
N GLY A 200 5.57 -7.92 11.64
CA GLY A 200 5.38 -9.26 12.17
C GLY A 200 6.70 -9.81 12.67
N VAL A 201 6.64 -10.93 13.38
CA VAL A 201 7.86 -11.59 13.86
C VAL A 201 7.81 -13.07 13.58
N TYR A 202 8.97 -13.70 13.45
CA TYR A 202 9.06 -15.15 13.32
C TYR A 202 10.10 -15.73 14.27
N ILE A 203 9.93 -17.01 14.59
CA ILE A 203 10.91 -17.81 15.33
C ILE A 203 11.36 -18.97 14.47
N PHE A 204 12.67 -19.03 14.24
CA PHE A 204 13.31 -20.17 13.60
C PHE A 204 13.30 -21.34 14.60
N SER A 205 12.46 -22.33 14.33
CA SER A 205 12.18 -23.43 15.25
C SER A 205 13.04 -24.66 14.95
N GLN A 206 13.51 -25.27 16.03
CA GLN A 206 14.14 -26.60 16.05
C GLN A 206 13.52 -27.45 17.17
N ALA A 207 12.24 -27.21 17.50
CA ALA A 207 11.52 -27.93 18.54
C ALA A 207 11.24 -29.36 18.12
N ILE A 208 11.62 -30.32 18.96
CA ILE A 208 11.44 -31.75 18.67
C ILE A 208 10.18 -32.35 19.30
N ASN A 209 9.50 -31.58 20.16
CA ASN A 209 8.27 -31.99 20.85
C ASN A 209 7.46 -30.77 21.32
N GLU A 210 6.27 -31.04 21.84
CA GLU A 210 5.32 -30.05 22.34
C GLU A 210 5.87 -29.21 23.52
N ASP A 211 6.67 -29.79 24.42
CA ASP A 211 7.24 -29.04 25.54
C ASP A 211 8.20 -27.94 25.03
N GLU A 212 9.00 -28.26 24.01
CA GLU A 212 9.92 -27.30 23.40
C GLU A 212 9.22 -26.26 22.51
N ALA A 213 8.15 -26.64 21.82
CA ALA A 213 7.31 -25.69 21.09
C ALA A 213 6.62 -24.71 22.07
N ALA A 214 6.22 -25.18 23.24
CA ALA A 214 5.68 -24.34 24.30
C ALA A 214 6.74 -23.40 24.90
N GLU A 215 7.98 -23.86 25.05
CA GLU A 215 9.11 -23.01 25.45
C GLU A 215 9.39 -21.91 24.41
N GLU A 216 9.36 -22.23 23.12
CA GLU A 216 9.52 -21.28 22.01
C GLU A 216 8.40 -20.23 22.02
N ALA A 217 7.14 -20.66 22.13
CA ALA A 217 6.00 -19.72 22.23
C ALA A 217 6.13 -18.81 23.46
N GLY A 218 6.48 -19.38 24.62
CA GLY A 218 6.70 -18.61 25.84
C GLY A 218 7.88 -17.62 25.72
N PHE A 219 8.93 -18.01 24.99
CA PHE A 219 10.05 -17.13 24.68
C PHE A 219 9.64 -15.96 23.80
N VAL A 220 8.87 -16.21 22.73
CA VAL A 220 8.34 -15.17 21.85
C VAL A 220 7.45 -14.20 22.62
N ILE A 221 6.44 -14.71 23.34
CA ILE A 221 5.49 -13.90 24.12
C ILE A 221 6.23 -12.98 25.10
N LYS A 222 7.23 -13.52 25.80
CA LYS A 222 8.04 -12.76 26.77
C LYS A 222 8.79 -11.60 26.10
N HIS A 223 9.35 -11.79 24.92
CA HIS A 223 10.14 -10.75 24.24
C HIS A 223 9.29 -9.79 23.40
N LEU A 224 8.01 -10.10 23.18
CA LEU A 224 7.02 -9.18 22.62
C LEU A 224 6.38 -8.26 23.67
N GLU A 225 6.64 -8.44 24.97
CA GLU A 225 6.11 -7.55 26.01
C GLU A 225 6.49 -6.09 25.74
N GLY A 226 5.49 -5.25 25.44
CA GLY A 226 5.67 -3.83 25.15
C GLY A 226 5.70 -3.46 23.67
N TYR A 227 5.61 -4.44 22.77
CA TYR A 227 5.42 -4.23 21.33
C TYR A 227 3.98 -4.58 20.91
N SER A 228 3.39 -3.74 20.06
CA SER A 228 2.26 -4.12 19.20
C SER A 228 2.78 -4.70 17.90
N LEU A 229 2.01 -5.59 17.29
CA LEU A 229 2.30 -6.12 15.96
C LEU A 229 1.06 -5.92 15.08
N GLU A 230 1.27 -5.42 13.87
CA GLU A 230 0.24 -5.28 12.85
C GLU A 230 0.10 -6.58 12.03
N LEU A 231 1.13 -7.43 12.07
CA LEU A 231 1.19 -8.71 11.39
C LEU A 231 1.35 -9.91 12.35
N PRO A 232 1.12 -11.15 11.87
CA PRO A 232 1.21 -12.34 12.70
C PRO A 232 2.59 -12.61 13.32
N VAL A 233 2.56 -13.45 14.35
CA VAL A 233 3.70 -14.18 14.88
C VAL A 233 3.79 -15.52 14.16
N VAL A 234 4.91 -15.76 13.49
CA VAL A 234 5.09 -16.89 12.59
C VAL A 234 5.89 -17.99 13.26
N TYR A 235 5.37 -19.21 13.20
CA TYR A 235 6.14 -20.42 13.47
C TYR A 235 6.88 -20.81 12.19
N ASP A 236 8.20 -20.76 12.23
CA ASP A 236 9.06 -21.03 11.09
C ASP A 236 9.89 -22.28 11.34
N PRO A 237 9.41 -23.46 10.91
CA PRO A 237 10.11 -24.70 11.21
C PRO A 237 11.08 -25.08 10.09
N GLU A 238 12.28 -25.44 10.50
CA GLU A 238 13.43 -25.41 9.62
C GLU A 238 14.15 -26.75 9.49
N ASN A 239 14.64 -27.01 8.28
CA ASN A 239 15.43 -28.20 7.96
C ASN A 239 16.91 -27.82 7.86
N ILE A 240 17.78 -28.60 8.49
CA ILE A 240 19.23 -28.37 8.38
C ILE A 240 19.81 -29.41 7.41
N LEU A 241 20.30 -28.94 6.27
CA LEU A 241 20.68 -29.82 5.15
C LEU A 241 22.09 -30.41 5.28
N ASP A 242 23.04 -29.64 5.84
CA ASP A 242 24.47 -30.00 5.89
C ASP A 242 24.98 -30.37 7.29
N ALA A 243 24.07 -30.55 8.24
CA ALA A 243 24.39 -31.00 9.59
C ALA A 243 23.28 -31.91 10.14
N GLU A 244 23.64 -32.83 11.03
CA GLU A 244 22.65 -33.59 11.80
C GLU A 244 21.85 -32.62 12.68
N ALA A 245 20.61 -32.37 12.31
CA ALA A 245 19.69 -31.54 13.07
C ALA A 245 19.00 -32.40 14.12
N ARG A 246 18.63 -31.76 15.24
CA ARG A 246 17.79 -32.42 16.24
C ARG A 246 16.38 -32.74 15.72
N THR A 247 15.93 -32.05 14.67
CA THR A 247 14.63 -32.24 14.04
C THR A 247 14.59 -33.37 13.01
N ASP A 248 15.74 -33.92 12.59
CA ASP A 248 15.83 -34.93 11.51
C ASP A 248 14.96 -36.19 11.75
N ASP A 249 14.79 -36.57 13.02
CA ASP A 249 14.03 -37.77 13.43
C ASP A 249 12.59 -37.44 13.89
N VAL A 250 12.15 -36.19 13.78
CA VAL A 250 10.79 -35.76 14.18
C VAL A 250 9.80 -36.23 13.10
N SER A 251 8.79 -36.99 13.50
CA SER A 251 7.74 -37.42 12.56
C SER A 251 6.85 -36.25 12.17
N GLY A 252 6.26 -36.29 10.96
CA GLY A 252 5.26 -35.29 10.54
C GLY A 252 4.08 -35.13 11.50
N GLU A 253 3.65 -36.21 12.17
CA GLU A 253 2.64 -36.14 13.24
C GLU A 253 3.13 -35.29 14.44
N GLN A 254 4.38 -35.46 14.86
CA GLN A 254 4.94 -34.68 15.96
C GLN A 254 5.20 -33.23 15.53
N PHE A 255 5.66 -33.02 14.29
CA PHE A 255 5.88 -31.69 13.71
C PHE A 255 4.58 -30.88 13.65
N THR A 256 3.49 -31.52 13.23
CA THR A 256 2.13 -30.95 13.26
C THR A 256 1.72 -30.58 14.68
N LYS A 257 1.93 -31.47 15.67
CA LYS A 257 1.59 -31.17 17.08
C LYS A 257 2.37 -29.97 17.63
N ASN A 258 3.67 -29.89 17.34
CA ASN A 258 4.51 -28.77 17.76
C ASN A 258 3.99 -27.45 17.20
N THR A 259 3.71 -27.43 15.90
CA THR A 259 3.18 -26.26 15.17
C THR A 259 1.84 -25.79 15.74
N MET A 260 0.89 -26.71 15.91
CA MET A 260 -0.44 -26.40 16.45
C MET A 260 -0.38 -25.89 17.88
N LEU A 261 0.50 -26.47 18.72
CA LEU A 261 0.66 -26.00 20.11
C LEU A 261 1.28 -24.61 20.17
N PHE A 262 2.32 -24.34 19.37
CA PHE A 262 2.92 -23.01 19.27
C PHE A 262 1.86 -21.98 18.87
N CYS A 263 1.16 -22.22 17.74
CA CYS A 263 0.15 -21.30 17.21
C CYS A 263 -0.98 -21.07 18.21
N LYS A 264 -1.42 -22.13 18.89
CA LYS A 264 -2.42 -22.02 19.96
C LYS A 264 -1.96 -21.11 21.09
N MET A 265 -0.72 -21.25 21.56
CA MET A 265 -0.20 -20.44 22.67
C MET A 265 -0.03 -18.97 22.30
N ILE A 266 0.40 -18.69 21.07
CA ILE A 266 0.45 -17.33 20.52
C ILE A 266 -0.96 -16.72 20.47
N ALA A 267 -1.95 -17.47 19.97
CA ALA A 267 -3.36 -17.02 19.95
C ALA A 267 -3.92 -16.76 21.36
N ASP A 268 -3.66 -17.67 22.32
CA ASP A 268 -4.09 -17.51 23.71
C ASP A 268 -3.45 -16.27 24.38
N ALA A 269 -2.27 -15.84 23.91
CA ALA A 269 -1.59 -14.63 24.36
C ALA A 269 -2.09 -13.34 23.68
N GLY A 270 -3.02 -13.44 22.72
CA GLY A 270 -3.65 -12.31 22.06
C GLY A 270 -2.95 -11.83 20.78
N TYR A 271 -1.99 -12.61 20.27
CA TYR A 271 -1.35 -12.36 18.97
C TYR A 271 -1.97 -13.25 17.89
N GLU A 272 -1.85 -12.85 16.63
CA GLU A 272 -2.29 -13.69 15.51
C GLU A 272 -1.18 -14.68 15.17
N PRO A 273 -1.42 -16.00 15.22
CA PRO A 273 -0.44 -16.98 14.76
C PRO A 273 -0.50 -17.18 13.24
N MET A 274 0.64 -17.52 12.66
CA MET A 274 0.78 -17.93 11.26
C MET A 274 1.84 -19.02 11.13
N ILE A 275 1.76 -19.83 10.08
CA ILE A 275 2.71 -20.91 9.80
C ILE A 275 3.54 -20.53 8.59
N TYR A 276 4.86 -20.68 8.67
CA TYR A 276 5.74 -20.65 7.50
C TYR A 276 5.81 -22.05 6.87
N SER A 277 5.70 -22.14 5.54
CA SER A 277 5.65 -23.42 4.84
C SER A 277 6.24 -23.35 3.43
N ASN A 278 6.60 -24.51 2.88
CA ASN A 278 6.97 -24.71 1.47
C ASN A 278 6.39 -26.04 0.96
N MET A 279 6.57 -26.38 -0.31
CA MET A 279 5.97 -27.62 -0.85
C MET A 279 6.43 -28.91 -0.16
N LEU A 280 7.69 -29.01 0.27
CA LEU A 280 8.17 -30.23 0.96
C LEU A 280 7.45 -30.42 2.29
N TRP A 281 7.20 -29.31 3.00
CA TRP A 281 6.45 -29.30 4.24
C TRP A 281 4.99 -29.71 4.03
N GLU A 282 4.31 -29.10 3.07
CA GLU A 282 2.91 -29.40 2.76
C GLU A 282 2.70 -30.82 2.22
N ALA A 283 3.67 -31.33 1.45
CA ALA A 283 3.57 -32.63 0.81
C ALA A 283 3.90 -33.78 1.77
N PHE A 284 4.88 -33.60 2.67
CA PHE A 284 5.51 -34.73 3.37
C PHE A 284 5.64 -34.60 4.88
N GLN A 285 5.49 -33.40 5.45
CA GLN A 285 5.64 -33.20 6.90
C GLN A 285 4.35 -32.84 7.61
N PHE A 286 3.60 -31.86 7.09
CA PHE A 286 2.38 -31.41 7.73
C PHE A 286 1.21 -32.34 7.45
N ASP A 287 0.39 -32.57 8.47
CA ASP A 287 -1.00 -32.94 8.24
C ASP A 287 -1.78 -31.69 7.84
N MET A 288 -1.87 -31.44 6.53
CA MET A 288 -2.54 -30.27 5.96
C MET A 288 -4.03 -30.20 6.33
N THR A 289 -4.66 -31.30 6.72
CA THR A 289 -6.06 -31.29 7.19
C THR A 289 -6.22 -30.66 8.57
N VAL A 290 -5.11 -30.53 9.32
CA VAL A 290 -5.05 -29.96 10.67
C VAL A 290 -4.46 -28.55 10.64
N VAL A 291 -3.32 -28.34 9.95
CA VAL A 291 -2.62 -27.05 10.00
C VAL A 291 -3.34 -25.93 9.23
N ASN A 292 -4.27 -26.25 8.34
CA ASN A 292 -5.06 -25.26 7.58
C ASN A 292 -5.98 -24.37 8.46
N GLU A 293 -6.06 -24.62 9.77
CA GLU A 293 -6.73 -23.73 10.73
C GLU A 293 -6.03 -22.37 10.85
N TYR A 294 -4.76 -22.27 10.47
CA TYR A 294 -3.94 -21.06 10.53
C TYR A 294 -3.55 -20.55 9.14
N PRO A 295 -3.40 -19.23 8.95
CA PRO A 295 -2.89 -18.69 7.71
C PRO A 295 -1.46 -19.20 7.44
N VAL A 296 -1.10 -19.24 6.16
CA VAL A 296 0.21 -19.67 5.70
C VAL A 296 0.98 -18.51 5.07
N TRP A 297 2.24 -18.39 5.46
CA TRP A 297 3.27 -17.69 4.72
C TRP A 297 4.07 -18.72 3.94
N TYR A 298 3.88 -18.72 2.64
CA TYR A 298 4.38 -19.73 1.74
C TYR A 298 5.71 -19.27 1.11
N ALA A 299 6.70 -20.15 1.07
CA ALA A 299 8.00 -19.90 0.46
C ALA A 299 8.19 -20.78 -0.78
N ASP A 300 8.44 -20.12 -1.90
CA ASP A 300 8.67 -20.75 -3.19
C ASP A 300 9.31 -19.75 -4.14
N TYR A 301 10.42 -20.13 -4.77
CA TYR A 301 11.21 -19.25 -5.62
C TYR A 301 10.96 -19.49 -7.12
N GLU A 302 10.04 -20.39 -7.47
CA GLU A 302 9.60 -20.58 -8.85
C GLU A 302 8.81 -19.36 -9.37
N PRO A 303 8.63 -19.24 -10.71
CA PRO A 303 7.92 -18.11 -11.30
C PRO A 303 6.47 -17.91 -10.81
N LEU A 304 5.84 -18.98 -10.32
CA LEU A 304 4.50 -19.00 -9.75
C LEU A 304 4.51 -19.94 -8.54
N PRO A 305 3.69 -19.66 -7.50
CA PRO A 305 3.60 -20.53 -6.33
C PRO A 305 3.04 -21.89 -6.74
N GLN A 306 3.73 -22.96 -6.33
CA GLN A 306 3.40 -24.33 -6.71
C GLN A 306 2.33 -24.97 -5.80
N THR A 307 2.04 -24.35 -4.64
CA THR A 307 1.05 -24.87 -3.69
C THR A 307 -0.37 -24.87 -4.29
N PRO A 308 -1.12 -25.97 -4.14
CA PRO A 308 -2.52 -26.00 -4.52
C PRO A 308 -3.41 -25.38 -3.44
N TYR A 309 -2.87 -25.04 -2.26
CA TYR A 309 -3.61 -24.64 -1.07
C TYR A 309 -3.63 -23.12 -0.85
N ASP A 310 -4.56 -22.67 -0.01
CA ASP A 310 -4.69 -21.25 0.33
C ASP A 310 -3.50 -20.73 1.17
N PHE A 311 -3.04 -19.51 0.86
CA PHE A 311 -1.95 -18.84 1.57
C PHE A 311 -2.17 -17.31 1.58
N SER A 312 -1.62 -16.63 2.58
CA SER A 312 -1.79 -15.17 2.76
C SER A 312 -0.56 -14.36 2.35
N PHE A 313 0.63 -14.94 2.51
CA PHE A 313 1.91 -14.31 2.19
C PHE A 313 2.72 -15.24 1.30
N TRP A 314 3.49 -14.66 0.39
CA TRP A 314 4.42 -15.39 -0.46
C TRP A 314 5.81 -14.77 -0.37
N GLN A 315 6.79 -15.54 0.10
CA GLN A 315 8.22 -15.26 -0.06
C GLN A 315 8.65 -15.80 -1.42
N TYR A 316 8.91 -14.90 -2.37
CA TYR A 316 9.13 -15.25 -3.79
C TYR A 316 10.60 -15.11 -4.22
N SER A 317 11.47 -14.66 -3.33
CA SER A 317 12.91 -14.55 -3.58
C SER A 317 13.66 -14.47 -2.25
N ASN A 318 14.81 -15.13 -2.17
CA ASN A 318 15.77 -15.03 -1.07
C ASN A 318 17.04 -14.21 -1.42
N THR A 319 17.16 -13.77 -2.68
CA THR A 319 18.34 -13.07 -3.21
C THR A 319 18.03 -11.63 -3.63
N GLY A 320 16.94 -11.07 -3.09
CA GLY A 320 16.43 -9.76 -3.46
C GLY A 320 17.34 -8.60 -3.07
N ARG A 321 17.11 -7.43 -3.68
CA ARG A 321 17.84 -6.20 -3.34
C ARG A 321 16.90 -5.05 -3.06
N VAL A 322 17.02 -4.48 -1.86
CA VAL A 322 16.19 -3.37 -1.39
C VAL A 322 17.07 -2.20 -0.99
N ASP A 323 16.69 -1.00 -1.44
CA ASP A 323 17.41 0.20 -1.03
C ASP A 323 17.27 0.40 0.49
N GLY A 324 18.40 0.55 1.17
CA GLY A 324 18.47 0.58 2.63
C GLY A 324 18.90 -0.73 3.29
N VAL A 325 18.89 -1.85 2.56
CA VAL A 325 19.45 -3.13 3.03
C VAL A 325 20.82 -3.37 2.38
N SER A 326 21.82 -3.70 3.18
CA SER A 326 23.15 -4.03 2.67
C SER A 326 23.26 -5.51 2.38
N GLY A 327 23.14 -5.91 1.11
CA GLY A 327 23.26 -7.31 0.70
C GLY A 327 21.98 -7.85 0.11
N GLU A 328 21.77 -9.15 0.28
CA GLU A 328 20.58 -9.86 -0.15
C GLU A 328 19.53 -9.87 0.96
N VAL A 329 18.27 -9.88 0.54
CA VAL A 329 17.11 -9.87 1.44
C VAL A 329 15.94 -10.56 0.80
N ASP A 330 15.19 -11.24 1.65
CA ASP A 330 14.02 -12.00 1.23
C ASP A 330 12.88 -11.06 0.85
N LEU A 331 12.29 -11.31 -0.32
CA LEU A 331 11.22 -10.50 -0.88
C LEU A 331 9.89 -11.20 -0.71
N ASN A 332 8.94 -10.44 -0.18
CA ASN A 332 7.63 -10.93 0.18
C ASN A 332 6.52 -10.11 -0.47
N ILE A 333 5.39 -10.76 -0.72
CA ILE A 333 4.11 -10.08 -0.90
C ILE A 333 3.09 -10.60 0.10
N GLN A 334 2.21 -9.72 0.56
CA GLN A 334 0.96 -10.11 1.22
C GLN A 334 -0.16 -9.94 0.22
N ILE A 335 -0.95 -10.99 -0.02
CA ILE A 335 -2.13 -10.93 -0.86
C ILE A 335 -3.35 -10.75 0.04
N TYR A 336 -4.18 -9.77 -0.27
CA TYR A 336 -5.34 -9.41 0.54
C TYR A 336 -6.51 -8.97 -0.33
N LYS A 337 -7.72 -9.06 0.23
CA LYS A 337 -8.93 -8.75 -0.51
C LYS A 337 -9.07 -7.23 -0.68
N LYS A 338 -9.39 -6.78 -1.89
CA LYS A 338 -9.69 -5.38 -2.18
C LYS A 338 -10.83 -4.87 -1.28
N GLY A 339 -10.66 -3.66 -0.76
CA GLY A 339 -11.59 -3.07 0.20
C GLY A 339 -11.46 -3.59 1.64
N THR A 340 -10.51 -4.50 1.91
CA THR A 340 -10.02 -4.76 3.26
C THR A 340 -8.67 -4.07 3.38
N ASP A 341 -8.52 -3.10 4.29
CA ASP A 341 -7.20 -2.52 4.55
C ASP A 341 -6.43 -3.45 5.51
N PRO A 342 -5.37 -4.13 5.05
CA PRO A 342 -4.56 -4.99 5.92
C PRO A 342 -3.75 -4.16 6.94
N THR A 343 -3.61 -2.84 6.76
CA THR A 343 -2.92 -1.95 7.70
C THR A 343 -3.78 -1.51 8.89
N SER A 344 -5.07 -1.88 8.90
CA SER A 344 -6.06 -1.46 9.90
C SER A 344 -5.92 -2.12 11.27
N LYS A 345 -5.00 -3.09 11.44
CA LYS A 345 -4.70 -3.69 12.75
C LYS A 345 -3.53 -2.98 13.44
N GLY A 346 -3.70 -1.70 13.76
CA GLY A 346 -2.74 -1.01 14.64
C GLY A 346 -2.52 0.46 14.34
N LYS A 347 -2.96 0.97 13.20
CA LYS A 347 -2.87 2.41 12.92
C LYS A 347 -3.88 3.20 13.75
N GLU A 348 -3.41 3.83 14.81
CA GLU A 348 -4.05 5.04 15.34
C GLU A 348 -4.16 6.06 14.19
N GLY A 349 -5.32 6.13 13.53
CA GLY A 349 -5.54 7.12 12.48
C GLY A 349 -6.78 6.90 11.61
N GLU A 350 -7.12 5.66 11.25
CA GLU A 350 -8.31 5.41 10.43
C GLU A 350 -9.56 5.25 11.29
N MET A 351 -10.54 6.11 11.04
CA MET A 351 -11.87 5.94 11.58
C MET A 351 -12.58 4.82 10.82
N THR A 352 -12.96 3.75 11.51
CA THR A 352 -13.95 2.77 11.01
C THR A 352 -15.18 3.49 10.45
N GLY A 353 -15.95 2.85 9.56
CA GLY A 353 -17.21 3.46 9.04
C GLY A 353 -18.13 3.97 10.16
N THR A 354 -18.14 3.30 11.31
CA THR A 354 -18.82 3.74 12.54
C THR A 354 -18.27 5.05 13.09
N GLN A 355 -16.94 5.21 13.16
CA GLN A 355 -16.30 6.44 13.64
C GLN A 355 -16.50 7.61 12.66
N ILE A 356 -16.52 7.36 11.35
CA ILE A 356 -16.88 8.38 10.35
C ILE A 356 -18.32 8.85 10.57
N ASP A 357 -19.26 7.93 10.76
CA ASP A 357 -20.66 8.26 11.06
C ASP A 357 -20.80 9.03 12.38
N GLU A 358 -20.05 8.66 13.42
CA GLU A 358 -20.01 9.39 14.70
C GLU A 358 -19.45 10.81 14.53
N LYS A 359 -18.39 10.97 13.72
CA LYS A 359 -17.84 12.29 13.40
C LYS A 359 -18.86 13.13 12.65
N ILE A 360 -19.50 12.61 11.61
CA ILE A 360 -20.55 13.31 10.86
C ILE A 360 -21.71 13.69 11.79
N ALA A 361 -22.15 12.79 12.65
CA ALA A 361 -23.23 13.04 13.61
C ALA A 361 -22.87 14.12 14.65
N SER A 362 -21.58 14.34 14.92
CA SER A 362 -21.10 15.39 15.82
C SER A 362 -21.04 16.78 15.18
N MET A 363 -21.06 16.85 13.85
CA MET A 363 -20.98 18.11 13.11
C MET A 363 -22.33 18.81 13.03
N SER A 364 -22.31 20.14 13.17
CA SER A 364 -23.43 21.00 12.81
C SER A 364 -23.66 21.01 11.31
N ILE A 365 -24.88 21.32 10.87
CA ILE A 365 -25.19 21.46 9.44
C ILE A 365 -24.31 22.51 8.74
N GLU A 366 -23.88 23.54 9.45
CA GLU A 366 -22.97 24.56 8.91
C GLU A 366 -21.59 23.97 8.60
N GLU A 367 -20.99 23.26 9.56
CA GLU A 367 -19.72 22.54 9.36
C GLU A 367 -19.84 21.50 8.24
N LYS A 368 -20.95 20.75 8.21
CA LYS A 368 -21.23 19.75 7.17
C LYS A 368 -21.24 20.36 5.77
N ILE A 369 -21.88 21.51 5.58
CA ILE A 369 -21.94 22.17 4.27
C ILE A 369 -20.59 22.77 3.89
N TYR A 370 -19.83 23.36 4.82
CA TYR A 370 -18.50 23.88 4.50
C TYR A 370 -17.53 22.79 4.05
N GLN A 371 -17.62 21.59 4.61
CA GLN A 371 -16.82 20.43 4.17
C GLN A 371 -17.04 20.03 2.70
N LEU A 372 -18.09 20.53 2.04
CA LEU A 372 -18.35 20.27 0.62
C LEU A 372 -17.52 21.15 -0.33
N PHE A 373 -16.73 22.11 0.19
CA PHE A 373 -16.01 23.07 -0.66
C PHE A 373 -14.50 22.82 -0.68
N VAL A 374 -13.92 22.97 -1.87
CA VAL A 374 -12.48 23.17 -2.09
C VAL A 374 -12.28 24.59 -2.62
N VAL A 375 -11.54 25.42 -1.89
CA VAL A 375 -11.32 26.84 -2.26
C VAL A 375 -9.82 27.16 -2.34
N THR A 376 -9.47 28.33 -2.88
CA THR A 376 -8.08 28.80 -2.78
C THR A 376 -7.81 29.42 -1.41
N PRO A 377 -6.54 29.46 -0.96
CA PRO A 377 -6.17 30.22 0.24
C PRO A 377 -6.59 31.70 0.17
N GLU A 378 -6.58 32.30 -1.02
CA GLU A 378 -7.04 33.68 -1.28
C GLU A 378 -8.53 33.84 -0.99
N VAL A 379 -9.38 32.93 -1.48
CA VAL A 379 -10.83 32.97 -1.23
C VAL A 379 -11.15 32.73 0.23
N LEU A 380 -10.51 31.73 0.85
CA LEU A 380 -10.70 31.42 2.27
C LEU A 380 -10.35 32.63 3.16
N THR A 381 -9.20 33.25 2.91
CA THR A 381 -8.69 34.32 3.77
C THR A 381 -9.14 35.71 3.33
N GLY A 382 -9.67 35.89 2.12
CA GLY A 382 -9.84 37.20 1.48
C GLY A 382 -8.51 37.94 1.26
N GLY A 383 -7.41 37.20 1.09
CA GLY A 383 -6.09 37.72 0.72
C GLY A 383 -5.93 37.80 -0.80
N SER A 384 -5.06 38.68 -1.30
CA SER A 384 -4.79 38.78 -2.75
C SER A 384 -3.62 37.91 -3.22
N HIS A 385 -2.79 37.44 -2.29
CA HIS A 385 -1.63 36.56 -2.55
C HIS A 385 -1.24 35.91 -1.22
N VAL A 386 -1.41 34.60 -1.11
CA VAL A 386 -1.20 33.85 0.14
C VAL A 386 -0.07 32.84 -0.04
N THR A 387 1.02 33.06 0.68
CA THR A 387 2.22 32.20 0.66
C THR A 387 2.63 31.74 2.06
N ALA A 388 1.76 31.91 3.06
CA ALA A 388 2.00 31.46 4.42
C ALA A 388 0.68 31.28 5.15
N ALA A 389 0.61 30.26 5.99
CA ALA A 389 -0.49 30.07 6.93
C ALA A 389 -0.17 30.78 8.25
N GLY A 390 -1.04 31.69 8.66
CA GLY A 390 -0.92 32.41 9.93
C GLY A 390 -2.30 32.65 10.55
N GLU A 391 -2.37 33.58 11.50
CA GLU A 391 -3.59 33.84 12.29
C GLU A 391 -4.84 34.07 11.44
N LYS A 392 -4.70 34.68 10.25
CA LYS A 392 -5.81 34.90 9.32
C LYS A 392 -6.34 33.59 8.72
N THR A 393 -5.45 32.66 8.38
CA THR A 393 -5.80 31.32 7.89
C THR A 393 -6.54 30.55 8.97
N GLU A 394 -5.97 30.49 10.18
CA GLU A 394 -6.60 29.84 11.34
C GLU A 394 -7.99 30.43 11.63
N ALA A 395 -8.11 31.76 11.71
CA ALA A 395 -9.38 32.42 11.97
C ALA A 395 -10.42 32.19 10.87
N SER A 396 -9.98 32.04 9.61
CA SER A 396 -10.88 31.77 8.49
C SER A 396 -11.36 30.32 8.51
N LEU A 397 -10.49 29.35 8.81
CA LEU A 397 -10.87 27.95 9.00
C LEU A 397 -11.83 27.76 10.18
N LYS A 398 -11.64 28.49 11.29
CA LYS A 398 -12.59 28.47 12.43
C LYS A 398 -13.98 28.98 12.06
N LYS A 399 -14.07 29.85 11.04
CA LYS A 399 -15.33 30.44 10.58
C LYS A 399 -15.98 29.60 9.48
N ALA A 400 -15.17 29.06 8.57
CA ALA A 400 -15.58 28.27 7.43
C ALA A 400 -14.65 27.06 7.33
N PRO A 401 -14.94 25.97 8.06
CA PRO A 401 -14.13 24.76 8.03
C PRO A 401 -14.37 24.02 6.72
N VAL A 402 -13.66 24.44 5.67
CA VAL A 402 -13.80 23.87 4.32
C VAL A 402 -13.27 22.44 4.23
N GLY A 403 -13.68 21.71 3.19
CA GLY A 403 -13.23 20.34 2.93
C GLY A 403 -11.79 20.28 2.45
N GLY A 404 -11.38 21.23 1.61
CA GLY A 404 -10.04 21.28 1.07
C GLY A 404 -9.60 22.67 0.60
N LEU A 405 -8.33 22.75 0.23
CA LEU A 405 -7.71 23.90 -0.37
C LEU A 405 -6.95 23.50 -1.64
N ILE A 406 -7.16 24.23 -2.74
CA ILE A 406 -6.39 24.08 -3.97
C ILE A 406 -5.34 25.20 -4.09
N TYR A 407 -4.10 24.82 -4.39
CA TYR A 407 -2.96 25.71 -4.52
C TYR A 407 -2.54 25.88 -5.99
N PHE A 408 -2.11 27.09 -6.32
CA PHE A 408 -1.62 27.48 -7.64
C PHE A 408 -0.16 27.95 -7.57
N ALA A 409 0.44 28.19 -8.74
CA ALA A 409 1.84 28.60 -8.87
C ALA A 409 2.22 29.80 -7.98
N ASP A 410 1.31 30.76 -7.80
CA ASP A 410 1.54 31.93 -6.96
C ASP A 410 1.67 31.61 -5.45
N ASN A 411 1.16 30.46 -5.00
CA ASN A 411 1.29 30.03 -3.60
C ASN A 411 2.65 29.36 -3.31
N PHE A 412 3.41 28.99 -4.35
CA PHE A 412 4.63 28.18 -4.30
C PHE A 412 5.88 29.03 -4.56
N VAL A 413 6.56 29.48 -3.51
CA VAL A 413 7.77 30.32 -3.60
C VAL A 413 9.05 29.48 -3.53
N SER A 414 9.15 28.61 -2.53
CA SER A 414 10.25 27.64 -2.36
C SER A 414 9.76 26.37 -1.66
N PRO A 415 10.52 25.26 -1.69
CA PRO A 415 10.18 24.05 -0.94
C PRO A 415 9.93 24.31 0.54
N GLU A 416 10.80 25.07 1.22
CA GLU A 416 10.71 25.33 2.65
C GLU A 416 9.47 26.16 3.01
N GLN A 417 9.20 27.21 2.22
CA GLN A 417 8.00 28.03 2.42
C GLN A 417 6.73 27.21 2.19
N THR A 418 6.72 26.34 1.17
CA THR A 418 5.56 25.51 0.85
C THR A 418 5.29 24.52 1.96
N LYS A 419 6.31 23.76 2.40
CA LYS A 419 6.20 22.82 3.53
C LYS A 419 5.68 23.51 4.79
N GLU A 420 6.21 24.69 5.12
CA GLU A 420 5.75 25.45 6.30
C GLU A 420 4.28 25.87 6.16
N MET A 421 3.86 26.39 5.00
CA MET A 421 2.48 26.82 4.76
C MET A 421 1.50 25.65 4.83
N ILE A 422 1.82 24.54 4.16
CA ILE A 422 0.97 23.35 4.09
C ILE A 422 0.88 22.68 5.46
N SER A 423 2.02 22.47 6.15
CA SER A 423 2.06 21.87 7.49
C SER A 423 1.25 22.66 8.51
N LYS A 424 1.42 23.99 8.58
CA LYS A 424 0.64 24.84 9.50
C LYS A 424 -0.85 24.86 9.18
N THR A 425 -1.21 24.82 7.90
CA THR A 425 -2.62 24.77 7.50
C THR A 425 -3.27 23.45 7.94
N GLN A 426 -2.54 22.33 7.80
CA GLN A 426 -2.99 21.02 8.30
C GLN A 426 -3.07 20.98 9.83
N GLU A 427 -2.13 21.58 10.55
CA GLU A 427 -2.17 21.72 12.02
C GLU A 427 -3.45 22.46 12.45
N TYR A 428 -3.74 23.61 11.84
CA TYR A 428 -4.97 24.35 12.14
C TYR A 428 -6.23 23.53 11.85
N ALA A 429 -6.27 22.81 10.73
CA ALA A 429 -7.42 21.96 10.39
C ALA A 429 -7.64 20.86 11.45
N ARG A 430 -6.57 20.17 11.87
CA ARG A 430 -6.64 19.14 12.91
C ARG A 430 -7.07 19.71 14.26
N ASP A 431 -6.59 20.89 14.64
CA ASP A 431 -6.96 21.54 15.89
C ASP A 431 -8.43 22.00 15.92
N ILE A 432 -8.97 22.42 14.78
CA ILE A 432 -10.33 22.96 14.67
C ILE A 432 -11.35 21.84 14.50
N GLU A 433 -11.12 20.95 13.54
CA GLU A 433 -12.07 19.94 13.11
C GLU A 433 -11.70 18.52 13.56
N GLY A 434 -10.50 18.30 14.10
CA GLY A 434 -10.03 16.94 14.41
C GLY A 434 -9.72 16.09 13.18
N MET A 435 -9.66 16.69 11.98
CA MET A 435 -9.38 16.00 10.72
C MET A 435 -8.56 16.90 9.78
N PRO A 436 -7.77 16.31 8.86
CA PRO A 436 -6.99 17.09 7.90
C PRO A 436 -7.87 17.69 6.79
N LEU A 437 -7.24 18.56 5.99
CA LEU A 437 -7.78 19.08 4.74
C LEU A 437 -7.30 18.24 3.55
N LEU A 438 -8.10 18.23 2.50
CA LEU A 438 -7.63 17.88 1.15
C LEU A 438 -6.79 19.06 0.63
N MET A 439 -5.52 18.84 0.38
CA MET A 439 -4.52 19.82 -0.04
C MET A 439 -4.16 19.54 -1.50
N CYS A 440 -4.88 20.23 -2.38
CA CYS A 440 -4.97 19.93 -3.80
C CYS A 440 -4.03 20.78 -4.65
N VAL A 441 -3.60 20.23 -5.78
CA VAL A 441 -2.86 20.93 -6.83
C VAL A 441 -3.25 20.38 -8.21
N ASP A 442 -2.97 21.12 -9.29
CA ASP A 442 -2.94 20.57 -10.65
C ASP A 442 -1.48 20.36 -11.07
N GLU A 443 -0.94 19.18 -10.85
CA GLU A 443 0.44 18.85 -11.18
C GLU A 443 0.51 17.70 -12.20
N GLU A 444 -0.14 17.88 -13.36
CA GLU A 444 -0.24 16.87 -14.43
C GLU A 444 1.10 16.51 -15.11
N GLY A 445 2.12 17.37 -14.95
CA GLY A 445 3.28 17.40 -15.85
C GLY A 445 3.08 18.34 -17.04
N GLY A 446 4.09 18.41 -17.92
CA GLY A 446 4.04 19.22 -19.14
C GLY A 446 3.74 20.71 -18.88
N SER A 447 2.74 21.25 -19.58
CA SER A 447 2.34 22.66 -19.42
C SER A 447 1.55 22.93 -18.14
N THR A 448 0.90 21.93 -17.57
CA THR A 448 -0.01 22.02 -16.43
C THR A 448 0.65 21.48 -15.17
N ALA A 449 1.82 22.03 -14.86
CA ALA A 449 2.57 21.78 -13.63
C ALA A 449 2.76 23.12 -12.90
N ARG A 450 2.38 23.20 -11.62
CA ARG A 450 2.54 24.41 -10.78
C ARG A 450 3.92 24.44 -10.12
N ILE A 451 4.38 23.30 -9.63
CA ILE A 451 5.60 23.13 -8.84
C ILE A 451 6.80 22.86 -9.76
N ALA A 452 6.73 21.86 -10.65
CA ALA A 452 7.86 21.45 -11.48
C ALA A 452 8.31 22.56 -12.46
N ARG A 453 7.42 23.51 -12.77
CA ARG A 453 7.74 24.69 -13.58
C ARG A 453 8.44 25.80 -12.80
N ASN A 454 8.40 25.78 -11.47
CA ASN A 454 9.14 26.70 -10.63
C ASN A 454 10.55 26.16 -10.37
N SER A 455 11.55 26.83 -10.95
CA SER A 455 12.96 26.44 -10.81
C SER A 455 13.50 26.47 -9.38
N ALA A 456 12.82 27.13 -8.44
CA ALA A 456 13.20 27.15 -7.03
C ALA A 456 13.06 25.78 -6.35
N PHE A 457 12.24 24.88 -6.88
CA PHE A 457 12.00 23.55 -6.30
C PHE A 457 13.04 22.52 -6.72
N GLY A 458 13.58 22.63 -7.93
CA GLY A 458 14.62 21.71 -8.43
C GLY A 458 14.16 20.26 -8.57
N VAL A 459 12.85 20.00 -8.61
CA VAL A 459 12.26 18.67 -8.81
C VAL A 459 12.42 18.19 -10.24
N GLU A 460 12.34 16.87 -10.43
CA GLU A 460 12.30 16.26 -11.75
C GLU A 460 11.05 16.72 -12.52
N LYS A 461 11.22 16.98 -13.82
CA LYS A 461 10.14 17.48 -14.67
C LYS A 461 9.57 16.35 -15.50
N VAL A 462 8.32 16.04 -15.24
CA VAL A 462 7.52 15.14 -16.07
C VAL A 462 7.02 15.89 -17.31
N GLY A 463 7.13 15.24 -18.47
CA GLY A 463 6.65 15.75 -19.76
C GLY A 463 5.12 15.81 -19.84
N PRO A 464 4.56 16.25 -20.98
CA PRO A 464 3.11 16.15 -21.20
C PRO A 464 2.69 14.68 -21.34
N MET A 465 1.49 14.33 -20.85
CA MET A 465 0.96 12.96 -20.93
C MET A 465 0.86 12.42 -22.36
N GLY A 466 0.70 13.28 -23.36
CA GLY A 466 0.67 12.89 -24.78
C GLY A 466 1.99 12.41 -25.36
N ASP A 467 3.11 12.58 -24.64
CA ASP A 467 4.41 12.03 -25.01
C ASP A 467 4.66 10.63 -24.43
N VAL A 468 3.81 10.17 -23.50
CA VAL A 468 3.94 8.87 -22.81
C VAL A 468 3.53 7.73 -23.73
N VAL A 469 4.37 6.68 -23.83
CA VAL A 469 4.19 5.59 -24.81
C VAL A 469 3.99 4.20 -24.18
N SER A 470 3.98 4.09 -22.86
CA SER A 470 3.69 2.83 -22.15
C SER A 470 3.04 3.08 -20.79
N ALA A 471 2.37 2.06 -20.26
CA ALA A 471 1.83 2.08 -18.90
C ALA A 471 2.93 2.22 -17.84
N GLU A 472 4.10 1.61 -18.06
CA GLU A 472 5.27 1.75 -17.18
C GLU A 472 5.75 3.20 -17.11
N GLU A 473 5.79 3.91 -18.25
CA GLU A 473 6.16 5.32 -18.28
C GLU A 473 5.07 6.20 -17.64
N ALA A 474 3.79 5.87 -17.85
CA ALA A 474 2.68 6.56 -17.17
C ALA A 474 2.76 6.41 -15.64
N TYR A 475 3.04 5.20 -15.15
CA TYR A 475 3.31 4.95 -13.73
C TYR A 475 4.51 5.75 -13.23
N GLY A 476 5.64 5.73 -13.96
CA GLY A 476 6.82 6.52 -13.59
C GLY A 476 6.57 8.03 -13.51
N CYS A 477 5.67 8.56 -14.36
CA CYS A 477 5.21 9.94 -14.28
C CYS A 477 4.46 10.21 -12.97
N GLY A 478 3.48 9.35 -12.63
CA GLY A 478 2.73 9.42 -11.39
C GLY A 478 3.60 9.27 -10.14
N ASP A 479 4.52 8.31 -10.13
CA ASP A 479 5.49 8.05 -9.06
C ASP A 479 6.39 9.27 -8.80
N THR A 480 6.98 9.82 -9.87
CA THR A 480 7.84 11.01 -9.79
C THR A 480 7.09 12.20 -9.19
N ILE A 481 5.85 12.43 -9.62
CA ILE A 481 5.03 13.54 -9.16
C ILE A 481 4.56 13.31 -7.72
N GLY A 482 4.05 12.11 -7.44
CA GLY A 482 3.59 11.69 -6.11
C GLY A 482 4.67 11.90 -5.05
N ALA A 483 5.92 11.50 -5.35
CA ALA A 483 7.05 11.61 -4.44
C ALA A 483 7.28 13.05 -3.95
N TYR A 484 7.35 14.03 -4.86
CA TYR A 484 7.60 15.41 -4.44
C TYR A 484 6.35 16.11 -3.90
N LEU A 485 5.14 15.72 -4.32
CA LEU A 485 3.90 16.24 -3.72
C LEU A 485 3.80 15.82 -2.26
N LYS A 486 4.10 14.55 -1.97
CA LYS A 486 4.14 13.99 -0.62
C LYS A 486 5.16 14.72 0.25
N ASP A 487 6.37 14.93 -0.26
CA ASP A 487 7.43 15.67 0.44
C ASP A 487 7.02 17.11 0.79
N LEU A 488 6.19 17.74 -0.04
CA LEU A 488 5.64 19.09 0.20
C LEU A 488 4.42 19.10 1.12
N GLY A 489 3.86 17.94 1.47
CA GLY A 489 2.69 17.77 2.33
C GLY A 489 1.34 17.92 1.61
N LEU A 490 1.34 17.93 0.27
CA LEU A 490 0.12 17.84 -0.53
C LEU A 490 -0.38 16.39 -0.51
N ASN A 491 -1.68 16.18 -0.70
CA ASN A 491 -2.30 14.84 -0.63
C ASN A 491 -3.38 14.61 -1.69
N VAL A 492 -3.62 15.56 -2.58
CA VAL A 492 -4.48 15.39 -3.76
C VAL A 492 -3.79 16.01 -4.96
N ASP A 493 -3.63 15.24 -6.03
CA ASP A 493 -3.33 15.79 -7.34
C ASP A 493 -4.58 15.67 -8.22
N PHE A 494 -4.97 16.78 -8.85
CA PHE A 494 -6.02 16.74 -9.85
C PHE A 494 -5.47 16.19 -11.17
N ALA A 495 -5.03 14.93 -11.16
CA ALA A 495 -4.50 14.19 -12.28
C ALA A 495 -4.81 12.69 -12.08
N PRO A 496 -4.89 11.87 -13.15
CA PRO A 496 -4.56 12.19 -14.53
C PRO A 496 -5.70 12.78 -15.36
N VAL A 497 -5.33 13.35 -16.52
CA VAL A 497 -6.30 13.69 -17.57
C VAL A 497 -6.68 12.41 -18.33
N ALA A 498 -7.90 11.95 -18.09
CA ALA A 498 -8.52 10.76 -18.68
C ALA A 498 -9.35 11.07 -19.94
N ASP A 499 -9.19 12.26 -20.53
CA ASP A 499 -9.90 12.66 -21.74
C ASP A 499 -9.36 11.92 -22.97
N VAL A 500 -10.26 11.38 -23.81
CA VAL A 500 -9.89 10.77 -25.10
C VAL A 500 -9.97 11.81 -26.22
N LEU A 501 -8.87 12.00 -26.96
CA LEU A 501 -8.83 12.94 -28.09
C LEU A 501 -9.53 12.40 -29.34
N THR A 502 -10.85 12.49 -29.39
CA THR A 502 -11.62 12.11 -30.59
C THR A 502 -11.89 13.28 -31.53
N ASN A 503 -11.70 14.53 -31.07
CA ASN A 503 -11.85 15.71 -31.90
C ASN A 503 -10.50 16.37 -32.21
N SER A 504 -10.04 16.22 -33.45
CA SER A 504 -8.78 16.82 -33.94
C SER A 504 -8.71 18.36 -33.86
N ARG A 505 -9.83 19.04 -33.63
CA ARG A 505 -9.89 20.51 -33.45
C ARG A 505 -9.82 20.93 -31.97
N ASN A 506 -9.81 19.98 -31.05
CA ASN A 506 -9.67 20.28 -29.63
C ASN A 506 -8.26 20.85 -29.36
N ASN A 507 -8.21 22.04 -28.77
CA ASN A 507 -6.96 22.71 -28.39
C ASN A 507 -6.87 22.99 -26.89
N VAL A 508 -7.85 22.52 -26.11
CA VAL A 508 -7.94 22.71 -24.65
C VAL A 508 -7.26 21.56 -23.92
N ILE A 509 -7.43 20.33 -24.42
CA ILE A 509 -6.79 19.13 -23.88
C ILE A 509 -5.45 18.92 -24.56
N GLY A 510 -5.43 18.76 -25.90
CA GLY A 510 -4.17 18.65 -26.65
C GLY A 510 -3.22 17.59 -26.09
N ASP A 511 -1.97 17.98 -25.83
CA ASP A 511 -0.91 17.11 -25.29
C ASP A 511 -1.10 16.74 -23.81
N ARG A 512 -2.14 17.23 -23.14
CA ARG A 512 -2.51 16.80 -21.78
C ARG A 512 -3.15 15.41 -21.75
N SER A 513 -3.64 14.90 -22.87
CA SER A 513 -4.21 13.55 -22.94
C SER A 513 -3.17 12.53 -23.41
N PHE A 514 -3.26 11.31 -22.87
CA PHE A 514 -2.48 10.15 -23.32
C PHE A 514 -2.76 9.74 -24.78
N GLY A 515 -3.84 10.24 -25.40
CA GLY A 515 -4.06 10.09 -26.84
C GLY A 515 -5.52 9.92 -27.25
N SER A 516 -5.70 9.27 -28.40
CA SER A 516 -7.00 9.12 -29.06
C SER A 516 -7.61 7.72 -28.96
N ASP A 517 -6.89 6.74 -28.41
CA ASP A 517 -7.41 5.39 -28.18
C ASP A 517 -7.94 5.27 -26.74
N PRO A 518 -9.25 5.05 -26.54
CA PRO A 518 -9.84 4.96 -25.21
C PRO A 518 -9.18 3.89 -24.33
N LYS A 519 -8.72 2.77 -24.88
CA LYS A 519 -8.10 1.69 -24.10
C LYS A 519 -6.74 2.11 -23.56
N ILE A 520 -5.94 2.77 -24.39
CA ILE A 520 -4.64 3.31 -24.00
C ILE A 520 -4.82 4.39 -22.93
N VAL A 521 -5.78 5.31 -23.13
CA VAL A 521 -6.07 6.34 -22.15
C VAL A 521 -6.50 5.74 -20.81
N THR A 522 -7.35 4.70 -20.80
CA THR A 522 -7.71 3.98 -19.57
C THR A 522 -6.50 3.35 -18.90
N GLU A 523 -5.71 2.54 -19.64
CA GLU A 523 -4.55 1.83 -19.11
C GLU A 523 -3.52 2.80 -18.50
N TYR A 524 -3.23 3.91 -19.19
CA TYR A 524 -2.22 4.86 -18.74
C TYR A 524 -2.74 5.77 -17.62
N SER A 525 -4.04 6.08 -17.62
CA SER A 525 -4.66 6.81 -16.50
C SER A 525 -4.62 5.97 -15.22
N LYS A 526 -4.87 4.65 -15.32
CA LYS A 526 -4.70 3.74 -14.18
C LYS A 526 -3.26 3.73 -13.70
N ALA A 527 -2.31 3.49 -14.60
CA ALA A 527 -0.90 3.39 -14.24
C ALA A 527 -0.37 4.69 -13.61
N TYR A 528 -0.73 5.86 -14.14
CA TYR A 528 -0.40 7.15 -13.54
C TYR A 528 -1.01 7.31 -12.14
N SER A 529 -2.28 6.91 -11.96
CA SER A 529 -2.93 6.91 -10.65
C SER A 529 -2.21 5.99 -9.66
N ASP A 530 -1.86 4.77 -10.06
CA ASP A 530 -1.11 3.83 -9.22
C ASP A 530 0.22 4.45 -8.75
N GLY A 531 0.91 5.19 -9.63
CA GLY A 531 2.14 5.91 -9.27
C GLY A 531 1.92 7.02 -8.23
N LEU A 532 0.80 7.77 -8.30
CA LEU A 532 0.44 8.74 -7.26
C LEU A 532 0.11 8.05 -5.92
N HIS A 533 -0.61 6.93 -5.98
CA HIS A 533 -1.05 6.17 -4.81
C HIS A 533 0.09 5.57 -4.01
N ASP A 534 1.18 5.15 -4.65
CA ASP A 534 2.38 4.64 -3.97
C ASP A 534 3.02 5.69 -3.02
N HIS A 535 2.68 6.98 -3.17
CA HIS A 535 3.10 8.07 -2.28
C HIS A 535 1.97 8.60 -1.37
N GLY A 536 0.80 7.98 -1.39
CA GLY A 536 -0.39 8.41 -0.66
C GLY A 536 -0.97 9.73 -1.18
N ILE A 537 -0.89 9.96 -2.50
CA ILE A 537 -1.53 11.09 -3.17
C ILE A 537 -2.80 10.61 -3.85
N LEU A 538 -3.94 11.20 -3.48
CA LEU A 538 -5.22 10.90 -4.11
C LEU A 538 -5.25 11.41 -5.55
N SER A 539 -5.76 10.60 -6.46
CA SER A 539 -5.86 10.90 -7.88
C SER A 539 -7.26 11.42 -8.26
N CYS A 540 -7.34 12.11 -9.40
CA CYS A 540 -8.58 12.62 -9.94
C CYS A 540 -8.65 12.49 -11.46
N TYR A 541 -9.52 11.59 -11.92
CA TYR A 541 -9.77 11.43 -13.35
C TYR A 541 -10.55 12.62 -13.87
N LYS A 542 -10.03 13.27 -14.91
CA LYS A 542 -10.67 14.44 -15.50
C LYS A 542 -10.61 14.50 -17.03
N HIS A 543 -11.60 15.06 -17.73
CA HIS A 543 -12.74 15.81 -17.19
C HIS A 543 -14.05 15.18 -17.68
N PHE A 544 -14.80 14.52 -16.79
CA PHE A 544 -16.03 13.83 -17.13
C PHE A 544 -17.04 14.81 -17.77
N PRO A 545 -17.69 14.46 -18.90
CA PRO A 545 -17.78 13.13 -19.51
C PRO A 545 -16.78 12.88 -20.64
N GLY A 546 -15.72 13.69 -20.76
CA GLY A 546 -14.68 13.59 -21.79
C GLY A 546 -14.56 14.88 -22.62
N HIS A 547 -13.67 15.76 -22.20
CA HIS A 547 -13.43 17.06 -22.83
C HIS A 547 -12.73 16.96 -24.20
N GLY A 548 -12.03 15.85 -24.48
CA GLY A 548 -11.34 15.62 -25.75
C GLY A 548 -12.24 15.53 -27.00
N ALA A 549 -13.56 15.38 -26.82
CA ALA A 549 -14.55 15.43 -27.90
C ALA A 549 -15.00 16.85 -28.28
N THR A 550 -14.76 17.83 -27.42
CA THR A 550 -15.40 19.16 -27.54
C THR A 550 -14.75 20.05 -28.59
N GLU A 551 -15.54 20.98 -29.12
CA GLU A 551 -15.06 22.11 -29.92
C GLU A 551 -14.90 23.34 -29.03
N ALA A 552 -13.71 23.95 -29.03
CA ALA A 552 -13.36 25.04 -28.12
C ALA A 552 -13.96 26.41 -28.48
N ASP A 553 -14.51 26.57 -29.69
CA ASP A 553 -14.99 27.85 -30.21
C ASP A 553 -16.50 27.79 -30.46
N THR A 554 -17.29 28.01 -29.41
CA THR A 554 -18.71 28.32 -29.58
C THR A 554 -18.94 29.80 -29.41
N HIS A 555 -19.89 30.31 -30.18
CA HIS A 555 -20.34 31.70 -30.16
C HIS A 555 -20.97 32.11 -28.81
N GLU A 556 -21.13 31.15 -27.88
CA GLU A 556 -21.79 31.31 -26.57
C GLU A 556 -20.85 31.10 -25.38
N GLY A 557 -19.56 30.78 -25.59
CA GLY A 557 -18.56 30.74 -24.50
C GLY A 557 -18.44 29.42 -23.74
N TYR A 558 -19.02 28.33 -24.25
CA TYR A 558 -18.99 27.00 -23.62
C TYR A 558 -18.26 25.95 -24.46
N ALA A 559 -17.67 24.96 -23.79
CA ALA A 559 -17.32 23.69 -24.43
C ALA A 559 -18.59 22.85 -24.63
N TYR A 560 -18.77 22.28 -25.82
CA TYR A 560 -19.95 21.47 -26.16
C TYR A 560 -19.58 20.26 -27.00
N THR A 561 -20.46 19.26 -27.00
CA THR A 561 -20.39 18.11 -27.90
C THR A 561 -21.80 17.68 -28.34
N ASP A 562 -21.98 17.48 -29.64
CA ASP A 562 -23.23 16.96 -30.23
C ASP A 562 -23.28 15.42 -30.24
N LYS A 563 -22.33 14.74 -29.61
CA LYS A 563 -22.36 13.27 -29.55
C LYS A 563 -23.59 12.77 -28.78
N THR A 564 -24.14 11.67 -29.26
CA THR A 564 -25.16 10.89 -28.56
C THR A 564 -24.55 10.09 -27.42
N TYR A 565 -25.37 9.63 -26.49
CA TYR A 565 -24.91 8.81 -25.36
C TYR A 565 -24.19 7.54 -25.81
N GLU A 566 -24.69 6.87 -26.85
CA GLU A 566 -24.08 5.65 -27.40
C GLU A 566 -22.69 5.90 -28.02
N GLU A 567 -22.48 7.07 -28.63
CA GLU A 567 -21.16 7.45 -29.17
C GLU A 567 -20.15 7.74 -28.06
N LEU A 568 -20.60 8.41 -26.98
CA LEU A 568 -19.77 8.67 -25.80
C LEU A 568 -19.37 7.36 -25.10
N LYS A 569 -20.31 6.41 -24.96
CA LYS A 569 -20.03 5.07 -24.37
C LYS A 569 -18.98 4.27 -25.13
N GLN A 570 -18.82 4.51 -26.43
CA GLN A 570 -17.84 3.82 -27.27
C GLN A 570 -16.46 4.47 -27.23
N SER A 571 -16.30 5.64 -26.59
CA SER A 571 -15.02 6.34 -26.53
C SER A 571 -14.83 7.12 -25.23
N GLU A 572 -15.33 8.35 -25.13
CA GLU A 572 -15.04 9.27 -24.02
C GLU A 572 -15.37 8.72 -22.64
N LEU A 573 -16.43 7.94 -22.50
CA LEU A 573 -16.86 7.40 -21.20
C LEU A 573 -16.07 6.17 -20.76
N ILE A 574 -15.24 5.58 -21.62
CA ILE A 574 -14.53 4.33 -21.30
C ILE A 574 -13.59 4.52 -20.10
N PRO A 575 -12.69 5.53 -20.05
CA PRO A 575 -11.84 5.76 -18.88
C PRO A 575 -12.66 5.98 -17.59
N PHE A 576 -13.73 6.77 -17.65
CA PHE A 576 -14.57 7.04 -16.48
C PHE A 576 -15.43 5.86 -16.03
N ALA A 577 -15.79 4.95 -16.94
CA ALA A 577 -16.47 3.70 -16.61
C ALA A 577 -15.55 2.72 -15.87
N HIS A 578 -14.25 2.81 -16.10
CA HIS A 578 -13.23 1.99 -15.44
C HIS A 578 -12.71 2.62 -14.14
N ALA A 579 -12.82 3.94 -13.97
CA ALA A 579 -12.29 4.70 -12.85
C ALA A 579 -12.53 4.08 -11.45
N GLY A 580 -13.72 3.53 -11.18
CA GLY A 580 -14.00 2.86 -9.91
C GLY A 580 -13.24 1.55 -9.71
N ALA A 581 -13.11 0.74 -10.77
CA ALA A 581 -12.34 -0.51 -10.74
C ALA A 581 -10.82 -0.25 -10.76
N ASP A 582 -10.41 0.85 -11.40
CA ASP A 582 -9.01 1.31 -11.49
C ASP A 582 -8.52 1.96 -10.19
N GLY A 583 -9.42 2.24 -9.24
CA GLY A 583 -9.09 2.81 -7.93
C GLY A 583 -9.04 4.35 -7.89
N ALA A 584 -9.59 5.06 -8.87
CA ALA A 584 -9.57 6.52 -8.88
C ALA A 584 -10.38 7.13 -7.72
N ASP A 585 -9.73 7.94 -6.88
CA ASP A 585 -10.34 8.51 -5.67
C ASP A 585 -11.40 9.56 -5.98
N MET A 586 -11.15 10.35 -7.04
CA MET A 586 -12.03 11.42 -7.49
C MET A 586 -12.29 11.37 -8.99
N ILE A 587 -13.46 11.86 -9.40
CA ILE A 587 -13.75 12.24 -10.79
C ILE A 587 -14.14 13.71 -10.82
N MET A 588 -13.42 14.49 -11.63
CA MET A 588 -13.75 15.89 -11.89
C MET A 588 -14.71 16.02 -13.08
N VAL A 589 -15.82 16.73 -12.87
CA VAL A 589 -16.88 16.91 -13.87
C VAL A 589 -16.78 18.28 -14.52
N ALA A 590 -16.58 18.30 -15.84
CA ALA A 590 -16.44 19.51 -16.64
C ALA A 590 -17.76 20.25 -16.90
N HIS A 591 -17.62 21.53 -17.26
CA HIS A 591 -18.72 22.42 -17.67
C HIS A 591 -19.03 22.27 -19.17
N ILE A 592 -19.27 21.04 -19.63
CA ILE A 592 -19.53 20.72 -21.04
C ILE A 592 -21.04 20.58 -21.28
N SER A 593 -21.57 21.24 -22.31
CA SER A 593 -22.95 21.04 -22.78
C SER A 593 -23.07 19.80 -23.69
N LEU A 594 -24.07 18.95 -23.43
CA LEU A 594 -24.35 17.71 -24.18
C LEU A 594 -25.84 17.60 -24.57
N PRO A 595 -26.35 18.43 -25.49
CA PRO A 595 -27.78 18.52 -25.77
C PRO A 595 -28.40 17.21 -26.28
N ASN A 596 -27.64 16.40 -27.02
CA ASN A 596 -28.11 15.10 -27.52
C ASN A 596 -28.13 14.00 -26.44
N VAL A 597 -27.57 14.26 -25.25
CA VAL A 597 -27.65 13.38 -24.08
C VAL A 597 -28.64 13.93 -23.08
N ILE A 598 -28.50 15.20 -22.68
CA ILE A 598 -29.28 15.83 -21.61
C ILE A 598 -30.67 16.23 -22.10
N GLY A 599 -30.78 16.69 -23.34
CA GLY A 599 -32.01 17.21 -23.95
C GLY A 599 -32.11 18.75 -23.96
N ASP A 600 -31.16 19.42 -23.33
CA ASP A 600 -30.96 20.87 -23.33
C ASP A 600 -29.46 21.21 -23.12
N ASP A 601 -29.13 22.50 -23.06
CA ASP A 601 -27.76 22.99 -22.94
C ASP A 601 -27.21 23.04 -21.50
N THR A 602 -27.88 22.37 -20.53
CA THR A 602 -27.37 22.33 -19.15
C THR A 602 -25.99 21.68 -19.13
N PRO A 603 -24.97 22.32 -18.52
CA PRO A 603 -23.64 21.73 -18.40
C PRO A 603 -23.65 20.41 -17.62
N CYS A 604 -22.74 19.49 -17.96
CA CYS A 604 -22.60 18.19 -17.32
C CYS A 604 -22.50 18.29 -15.79
N SER A 605 -21.70 19.24 -15.30
CA SER A 605 -21.51 19.53 -13.86
C SER A 605 -22.75 20.04 -13.12
N LEU A 606 -23.84 20.38 -13.83
CA LEU A 606 -25.12 20.83 -13.26
C LEU A 606 -26.26 19.86 -13.58
N SER A 607 -25.98 18.74 -14.25
CA SER A 607 -26.99 17.83 -14.77
C SER A 607 -27.11 16.56 -13.93
N LYS A 608 -28.28 16.38 -13.30
CA LYS A 608 -28.59 15.15 -12.54
C LYS A 608 -28.49 13.90 -13.42
N LYS A 609 -28.89 14.02 -14.69
CA LYS A 609 -28.81 12.91 -15.65
C LYS A 609 -27.37 12.45 -15.84
N MET A 610 -26.42 13.38 -15.91
CA MET A 610 -25.01 13.02 -16.09
C MET A 610 -24.35 12.57 -14.79
N MET A 611 -24.49 13.31 -13.70
CA MET A 611 -23.75 13.04 -12.46
C MET A 611 -24.39 11.92 -11.62
N THR A 612 -25.71 11.90 -11.48
CA THR A 612 -26.39 10.86 -10.69
C THR A 612 -26.77 9.67 -11.57
N ASP A 613 -27.54 9.89 -12.64
CA ASP A 613 -28.13 8.75 -13.37
C ASP A 613 -27.09 7.98 -14.18
N ILE A 614 -26.13 8.68 -14.80
CA ILE A 614 -25.05 8.05 -15.58
C ILE A 614 -23.84 7.73 -14.68
N LEU A 615 -23.16 8.74 -14.12
CA LEU A 615 -21.87 8.51 -13.43
C LEU A 615 -22.03 7.66 -12.16
N ARG A 616 -22.88 8.08 -11.21
CA ARG A 616 -23.11 7.31 -9.97
C ARG A 616 -23.83 5.99 -10.24
N ASN A 617 -24.95 6.02 -10.97
CA ASN A 617 -25.86 4.87 -11.05
C ASN A 617 -25.57 3.89 -12.20
N GLU A 618 -25.23 4.36 -13.40
CA GLU A 618 -24.97 3.46 -14.54
C GLU A 618 -23.52 3.00 -14.57
N LEU A 619 -22.56 3.91 -14.40
CA LEU A 619 -21.13 3.63 -14.38
C LEU A 619 -20.62 3.14 -13.01
N LYS A 620 -21.48 3.16 -11.98
CA LYS A 620 -21.19 2.61 -10.64
C LYS A 620 -19.95 3.23 -9.98
N TYR A 621 -19.71 4.52 -10.22
CA TYR A 621 -18.62 5.21 -9.56
C TYR A 621 -19.02 5.61 -8.15
N ASP A 622 -18.39 5.03 -7.13
CA ASP A 622 -18.71 5.27 -5.71
C ASP A 622 -17.74 6.24 -5.00
N GLY A 623 -16.69 6.71 -5.67
CA GLY A 623 -15.73 7.70 -5.16
C GLY A 623 -16.27 9.15 -5.15
N ILE A 624 -15.39 10.13 -4.94
CA ILE A 624 -15.76 11.55 -4.82
C ILE A 624 -16.04 12.14 -6.20
N ILE A 625 -17.23 12.71 -6.40
CA ILE A 625 -17.54 13.52 -7.57
C ILE A 625 -17.27 14.99 -7.23
N ILE A 626 -16.30 15.61 -7.89
CA ILE A 626 -15.97 17.03 -7.71
C ILE A 626 -16.28 17.81 -8.99
N THR A 627 -16.77 19.03 -8.87
CA THR A 627 -16.94 19.90 -10.05
C THR A 627 -15.57 20.36 -10.56
N ASP A 628 -15.45 20.66 -11.85
CA ASP A 628 -14.44 21.62 -12.31
C ASP A 628 -14.72 23.02 -11.69
N ALA A 629 -13.79 23.95 -11.85
CA ALA A 629 -13.82 25.23 -11.15
C ALA A 629 -15.06 26.08 -11.52
N ILE A 630 -15.96 26.28 -10.55
CA ILE A 630 -17.23 27.01 -10.73
C ILE A 630 -17.02 28.46 -11.15
N ASN A 631 -15.85 29.04 -10.87
CA ASN A 631 -15.49 30.39 -11.31
C ASN A 631 -15.17 30.52 -12.81
N MET A 632 -15.16 29.42 -13.58
CA MET A 632 -14.97 29.46 -15.03
C MET A 632 -16.17 30.14 -15.72
N GLY A 633 -15.92 30.88 -16.81
CA GLY A 633 -16.96 31.65 -17.52
C GLY A 633 -18.15 30.80 -17.98
N ALA A 634 -17.92 29.52 -18.32
CA ALA A 634 -18.95 28.55 -18.66
C ALA A 634 -19.99 28.34 -17.53
N ILE A 635 -19.73 28.77 -16.30
CA ILE A 635 -20.70 28.75 -15.21
C ILE A 635 -20.94 30.17 -14.69
N ALA A 636 -19.86 30.89 -14.36
CA ALA A 636 -19.91 32.19 -13.70
C ALA A 636 -20.62 33.29 -14.53
N ASP A 637 -20.66 33.17 -15.86
CA ASP A 637 -21.37 34.15 -16.71
C ASP A 637 -22.90 33.94 -16.70
N HIS A 638 -23.38 32.82 -16.14
CA HIS A 638 -24.78 32.38 -16.27
C HIS A 638 -25.47 32.04 -14.95
N TYR A 639 -24.69 31.69 -13.92
CA TYR A 639 -25.18 31.31 -12.60
C TYR A 639 -24.40 32.08 -11.53
N SER A 640 -25.09 32.47 -10.46
CA SER A 640 -24.38 32.95 -9.27
C SER A 640 -23.73 31.78 -8.53
N ASP A 641 -22.72 32.04 -7.69
CA ASP A 641 -22.01 30.98 -6.94
C ASP A 641 -22.98 30.13 -6.10
N GLY A 642 -24.01 30.76 -5.51
CA GLY A 642 -25.05 30.06 -4.75
C GLY A 642 -25.95 29.18 -5.61
N GLU A 643 -26.37 29.67 -6.78
CA GLU A 643 -27.20 28.89 -7.71
C GLU A 643 -26.42 27.71 -8.29
N ALA A 644 -25.18 27.95 -8.75
CA ALA A 644 -24.32 26.92 -9.32
C ALA A 644 -23.99 25.82 -8.31
N SER A 645 -23.59 26.20 -7.09
CA SER A 645 -23.22 25.24 -6.04
C SER A 645 -24.40 24.37 -5.61
N ALA A 646 -25.59 24.97 -5.40
CA ALA A 646 -26.79 24.23 -5.04
C ALA A 646 -27.22 23.26 -6.16
N LYS A 647 -27.17 23.70 -7.42
CA LYS A 647 -27.51 22.85 -8.57
C LYS A 647 -26.53 21.71 -8.75
N ALA A 648 -25.23 21.97 -8.70
CA ALA A 648 -24.18 20.95 -8.84
C ALA A 648 -24.32 19.88 -7.74
N PHE A 649 -24.45 20.31 -6.48
CA PHE A 649 -24.62 19.38 -5.36
C PHE A 649 -25.91 18.55 -5.47
N ALA A 650 -27.04 19.19 -5.78
CA ALA A 650 -28.32 18.51 -5.98
C ALA A 650 -28.31 17.55 -7.18
N ALA A 651 -27.47 17.81 -8.18
CA ALA A 651 -27.31 16.96 -9.35
C ALA A 651 -26.39 15.75 -9.10
N GLY A 652 -25.57 15.75 -8.04
CA GLY A 652 -24.80 14.57 -7.62
C GLY A 652 -23.34 14.83 -7.26
N ALA A 653 -22.83 16.08 -7.35
CA ALA A 653 -21.50 16.40 -6.86
C ALA A 653 -21.42 16.15 -5.34
N ASP A 654 -20.28 15.66 -4.88
CA ASP A 654 -19.92 15.58 -3.47
C ASP A 654 -19.14 16.83 -3.03
N MET A 655 -18.29 17.38 -3.90
CA MET A 655 -17.52 18.59 -3.65
C MET A 655 -17.67 19.65 -4.74
N ILE A 656 -17.61 20.92 -4.34
CA ILE A 656 -17.67 22.09 -5.22
C ILE A 656 -16.31 22.79 -5.23
N LEU A 657 -15.72 22.90 -6.42
CA LEU A 657 -14.39 23.49 -6.61
C LEU A 657 -14.49 24.99 -6.95
N MET A 658 -13.72 25.79 -6.21
CA MET A 658 -13.42 27.20 -6.49
C MET A 658 -14.62 28.11 -6.80
N PRO A 659 -15.66 28.18 -5.95
CA PRO A 659 -16.60 29.31 -6.01
C PRO A 659 -15.85 30.63 -5.78
N THR A 660 -16.27 31.71 -6.46
CA THR A 660 -15.61 33.02 -6.25
C THR A 660 -15.98 33.66 -4.92
N ASN A 661 -17.19 33.37 -4.44
CA ASN A 661 -17.75 33.83 -3.18
C ASN A 661 -18.24 32.63 -2.36
N LEU A 662 -17.36 32.15 -1.46
CA LEU A 662 -17.65 31.00 -0.59
C LEU A 662 -18.92 31.19 0.26
N GLN A 663 -19.20 32.40 0.75
CA GLN A 663 -20.39 32.64 1.56
C GLN A 663 -21.67 32.49 0.72
N GLU A 664 -21.69 33.03 -0.50
CA GLU A 664 -22.85 32.89 -1.38
C GLU A 664 -23.07 31.44 -1.82
N ALA A 665 -21.98 30.71 -2.08
CA ALA A 665 -22.01 29.28 -2.38
C ALA A 665 -22.61 28.47 -1.22
N TYR A 666 -22.14 28.71 0.01
CA TYR A 666 -22.70 28.13 1.24
C TYR A 666 -24.19 28.46 1.39
N ASP A 667 -24.57 29.74 1.27
CA ASP A 667 -25.94 30.21 1.43
C ASP A 667 -26.88 29.54 0.42
N GLY A 668 -26.41 29.26 -0.80
CA GLY A 668 -27.14 28.53 -1.83
C GLY A 668 -27.48 27.10 -1.43
N ILE A 669 -26.49 26.32 -0.98
CA ILE A 669 -26.70 24.94 -0.50
C ILE A 669 -27.57 24.94 0.75
N TYR A 670 -27.30 25.83 1.71
CA TYR A 670 -28.08 25.94 2.95
C TYR A 670 -29.55 26.27 2.67
N ALA A 671 -29.84 27.21 1.76
CA ALA A 671 -31.21 27.57 1.40
C ALA A 671 -31.96 26.42 0.70
N ALA A 672 -31.26 25.59 -0.09
CA ALA A 672 -31.84 24.38 -0.69
C ALA A 672 -32.08 23.28 0.37
N TYR A 673 -31.19 23.16 1.35
CA TYR A 673 -31.40 22.30 2.53
C TYR A 673 -32.62 22.72 3.35
N GLU A 674 -32.75 24.01 3.69
CA GLU A 674 -33.90 24.53 4.46
C GLU A 674 -35.25 24.29 3.76
N LYS A 675 -35.25 24.25 2.42
CA LYS A 675 -36.44 23.95 1.62
C LYS A 675 -36.71 22.45 1.47
N GLY A 676 -35.80 21.59 1.91
CA GLY A 676 -35.87 20.14 1.72
C GLY A 676 -35.59 19.68 0.29
N GLU A 677 -34.99 20.53 -0.55
CA GLU A 677 -34.54 20.17 -1.90
C GLU A 677 -33.26 19.33 -1.85
N ILE A 678 -32.40 19.61 -0.86
CA ILE A 678 -31.25 18.80 -0.46
C ILE A 678 -31.54 18.27 0.95
N THR A 679 -31.42 16.95 1.16
CA THR A 679 -31.62 16.37 2.50
C THR A 679 -30.31 16.28 3.27
N GLU A 680 -30.39 16.18 4.60
CA GLU A 680 -29.20 15.97 5.42
C GLU A 680 -28.52 14.65 5.07
N GLU A 681 -29.29 13.61 4.76
CA GLU A 681 -28.76 12.30 4.37
C GLU A 681 -27.93 12.38 3.10
N ARG A 682 -28.30 13.24 2.13
CA ARG A 682 -27.49 13.47 0.93
C ARG A 682 -26.16 14.15 1.27
N ILE A 683 -26.16 15.09 2.21
CA ILE A 683 -24.95 15.74 2.72
C ILE A 683 -24.07 14.72 3.43
N ASP A 684 -24.64 13.92 4.33
CA ASP A 684 -23.92 12.89 5.07
C ASP A 684 -23.33 11.82 4.13
N GLU A 685 -24.02 11.48 3.03
CA GLU A 685 -23.50 10.58 2.00
C GLU A 685 -22.21 11.12 1.36
N SER A 686 -22.19 12.41 0.98
CA SER A 686 -20.97 13.05 0.47
C SER A 686 -19.87 13.08 1.52
N LEU A 687 -20.22 13.42 2.77
CA LEU A 687 -19.25 13.53 3.85
C LEU A 687 -18.59 12.20 4.20
N ARG A 688 -19.29 11.07 4.08
CA ARG A 688 -18.66 9.75 4.27
C ARG A 688 -17.50 9.55 3.29
N ARG A 689 -17.69 9.91 2.01
CA ARG A 689 -16.64 9.81 0.99
C ARG A 689 -15.50 10.77 1.27
N ILE A 690 -15.83 12.03 1.58
CA ILE A 690 -14.84 13.10 1.83
C ILE A 690 -14.00 12.79 3.07
N ILE A 691 -14.63 12.38 4.17
CA ILE A 691 -13.93 12.08 5.43
C ILE A 691 -13.12 10.79 5.30
N ALA A 692 -13.62 9.77 4.60
CA ALA A 692 -12.82 8.58 4.31
C ALA A 692 -11.54 8.94 3.54
N ALA A 693 -11.66 9.72 2.46
CA ALA A 693 -10.50 10.16 1.68
C ALA A 693 -9.52 11.03 2.47
N LYS A 694 -9.99 11.79 3.48
CA LYS A 694 -9.11 12.59 4.35
C LYS A 694 -8.28 11.76 5.33
N LEU A 695 -8.71 10.53 5.61
CA LEU A 695 -8.14 9.70 6.67
C LEU A 695 -7.34 8.50 6.14
N GLN A 696 -7.42 8.24 4.83
CA GLN A 696 -6.39 7.52 4.08
C GLN A 696 -5.09 8.32 4.09
#